data_AF-A0A5B8XQS4-F1
#
_entry.id   AF-A0A5B8XQS4-F1
#
_cell.length_a   1.000
_cell.length_b   1.000
_cell.length_c   1.000
_cell.angle_alpha   90.00
_cell.angle_beta   90.00
_cell.angle_gamma   90.00
#
_symmetry.space_group_name_H-M   'P 1'
#
loop_
_entity.id
_entity.type
_entity.pdbx_description
1 polymer ?
#
loop_
_entity_poly.entity_id
_entity_poly.type
_entity_poly.pdbx_seq_one_letter_code
_entity_poly.pdbx_strand_id
1 'polypeptide(L)'
;MYRHFLYGFVALVLVGGCTDDPASSVIFPPNNTNTGTNNNTVEPPNNTNQADMPVDMTAQSCTTHQECEAPEVCVYDLETGLGECGTSGPGTTGDVCSTGAECQSGICLNGICADPCGTCPTGFVCETSQIPLTSGGTFDLDVCIPEPNPCLSDSNCANNTVCVVDRTDAVDPLLCRAPVGDLDLGESCSMDSECRSNLCVDGACTKPCERPNDCATDGSYLCRTTDISEGGAANEVAICVPRPEDECLSDSQCPTGRCIATKTSTAITFSCGAPNSGGGETGDTCAADSDCAQNLCLNGLCAAPCQAGGDCASAPDFSCQLSSIEVSAGTANASVCVPPVECENRDACRASETCFVRASNAGVDLFCRAPNAGGGNLGQVCTSNATCGANYCLETRFRDVCTNPCQTNADCPTAGYICGSVDVDFQGGQEAVSMCVPVAPTPCTSNTSCPSGQRCSIIENTSNDGLEAVCVPVTGGLASGTACTQDNDCASLLCTNGFCSDVCTDANQCGNNQLCQDRTVVKGGLSGDFQICETLADQGCSDSSSCTDGVRVCSDIRLNASNTYETFCELPNNAAAGQLGDPCTTNSQCRENICLQGTYCSVICNDDTDCASGQGCTTFGYSSMGTVTQLGFCVDVCTDNTDCSNGNVCTISPDTIANDVDLICEAPIGTKDLGDTCANGGECISGLCLTSFAYNNTQCNSDAQCAQDESCECPVDDPICADADKRCATTELACTRICDGNEDCSGGVAGNELTECANDVVVQRPQGGTKRISTCSRAN
;
A
#
# COMPACT_ATOMS: atom_id res chain seq x y z
N MET A 1 37.58 6.95 33.64
CA MET A 1 38.44 7.75 32.73
C MET A 1 38.47 6.99 31.42
N TYR A 2 37.93 7.40 30.28
CA TYR A 2 37.29 8.63 29.80
C TYR A 2 36.16 8.20 28.84
N ARG A 3 34.98 8.84 28.90
CA ARG A 3 33.96 8.79 27.83
C ARG A 3 33.37 10.19 27.66
N HIS A 4 33.56 10.74 26.48
CA HIS A 4 32.95 11.91 25.85
C HIS A 4 32.75 11.44 24.39
N PHE A 5 31.73 11.75 23.60
CA PHE A 5 30.61 12.70 23.64
C PHE A 5 29.56 12.12 22.68
N LEU A 6 28.27 12.39 22.91
CA LEU A 6 27.17 12.03 22.02
C LEU A 6 26.51 13.36 21.61
N TYR A 7 26.52 13.68 20.32
CA TYR A 7 25.59 14.64 19.70
C TYR A 7 25.37 14.23 18.25
N GLY A 8 24.16 13.75 17.97
CA GLY A 8 23.65 13.55 16.63
C GLY A 8 23.08 14.85 16.07
N PHE A 9 23.34 15.09 14.80
CA PHE A 9 22.50 15.88 13.91
C PHE A 9 22.56 15.20 12.53
N VAL A 10 21.42 14.67 12.10
CA VAL A 10 21.19 14.10 10.77
C VAL A 10 20.79 15.25 9.84
N ALA A 11 21.54 15.48 8.78
CA ALA A 11 21.13 16.26 7.63
C ALA A 11 21.09 15.33 6.42
N LEU A 12 19.88 15.08 5.92
CA LEU A 12 19.58 14.25 4.77
C LEU A 12 19.88 15.05 3.48
N VAL A 13 20.78 14.57 2.64
CA VAL A 13 20.96 15.04 1.26
C VAL A 13 20.89 13.81 0.36
N LEU A 14 19.81 13.69 -0.41
CA LEU A 14 19.64 12.69 -1.46
C LEU A 14 20.27 13.24 -2.75
N VAL A 15 21.25 12.52 -3.30
CA VAL A 15 21.70 12.67 -4.69
C VAL A 15 21.48 11.31 -5.35
N GLY A 16 20.57 11.25 -6.32
CA GLY A 16 20.33 10.06 -7.13
C GLY A 16 21.42 9.92 -8.20
N GLY A 17 22.10 8.79 -8.23
CA GLY A 17 23.00 8.38 -9.30
C GLY A 17 22.36 7.26 -10.11
N CYS A 18 22.33 7.42 -11.44
CA CYS A 18 21.83 6.46 -12.40
C CYS A 18 22.68 5.18 -12.42
N THR A 19 22.04 4.02 -12.51
CA THR A 19 22.69 2.72 -12.73
C THR A 19 22.63 2.35 -14.21
N ASP A 20 23.81 2.13 -14.81
CA ASP A 20 23.96 1.51 -16.13
C ASP A 20 23.73 -0.01 -16.05
N ASP A 21 23.02 -0.53 -17.05
CA ASP A 21 22.61 -1.93 -17.23
C ASP A 21 23.72 -2.76 -17.91
N PRO A 22 24.20 -3.89 -17.35
CA PRO A 22 25.10 -4.78 -18.07
C PRO A 22 24.38 -6.02 -18.64
N ALA A 23 24.38 -6.06 -19.97
CA ALA A 23 24.62 -7.20 -20.86
C ALA A 23 24.32 -8.62 -20.34
N SER A 24 23.32 -9.22 -20.98
CA SER A 24 22.94 -10.64 -20.92
C SER A 24 24.06 -11.58 -21.36
N SER A 25 24.54 -12.43 -20.45
CA SER A 25 25.40 -13.58 -20.76
C SER A 25 24.58 -14.85 -21.01
N VAL A 26 24.73 -15.42 -22.20
CA VAL A 26 24.11 -16.67 -22.65
C VAL A 26 24.77 -17.88 -21.98
N ILE A 27 23.98 -18.70 -21.29
CA ILE A 27 24.38 -19.99 -20.69
C ILE A 27 24.35 -21.09 -21.77
N PHE A 28 25.47 -21.81 -21.94
CA PHE A 28 25.54 -23.06 -22.70
C PHE A 28 25.21 -24.26 -21.80
N PRO A 29 24.32 -25.20 -22.20
CA PRO A 29 24.24 -26.50 -21.57
C PRO A 29 25.21 -27.52 -22.24
N PRO A 30 25.75 -28.51 -21.49
CA PRO A 30 26.67 -29.49 -22.03
C PRO A 30 25.95 -30.72 -22.63
N ASN A 31 26.59 -31.27 -23.66
CA ASN A 31 26.51 -32.65 -24.16
C ASN A 31 25.17 -33.19 -24.67
N ASN A 32 25.06 -33.28 -26.01
CA ASN A 32 24.51 -34.48 -26.63
C ASN A 32 25.29 -34.86 -27.89
N THR A 33 25.83 -36.07 -27.88
CA THR A 33 26.45 -36.77 -29.00
C THR A 33 25.41 -37.07 -30.08
N ASN A 34 25.62 -36.61 -31.32
CA ASN A 34 25.39 -37.45 -32.49
C ASN A 34 25.96 -36.88 -33.80
N THR A 35 26.37 -37.84 -34.61
CA THR A 35 27.02 -37.79 -35.92
C THR A 35 26.27 -36.99 -36.99
N GLY A 36 26.98 -36.20 -37.80
CA GLY A 36 26.44 -35.67 -39.05
C GLY A 36 27.40 -34.70 -39.76
N THR A 37 28.02 -35.18 -40.83
CA THR A 37 28.81 -34.44 -41.83
C THR A 37 28.09 -33.20 -42.37
N ASN A 38 28.80 -32.08 -42.59
CA ASN A 38 28.93 -31.41 -43.90
C ASN A 38 29.79 -30.13 -43.85
N ASN A 39 30.53 -29.93 -44.95
CA ASN A 39 31.40 -28.80 -45.30
C ASN A 39 30.71 -27.42 -45.25
N ASN A 40 31.41 -26.39 -44.78
CA ASN A 40 31.85 -25.27 -45.65
C ASN A 40 32.74 -24.24 -44.92
N THR A 41 33.86 -23.94 -45.56
CA THR A 41 34.76 -22.78 -45.36
C THR A 41 34.09 -21.45 -45.75
N VAL A 42 34.17 -20.43 -44.88
CA VAL A 42 34.15 -19.00 -45.26
C VAL A 42 35.02 -18.18 -44.28
N GLU A 43 35.86 -17.31 -44.85
CA GLU A 43 36.77 -16.33 -44.24
C GLU A 43 36.06 -15.24 -43.39
N PRO A 44 36.78 -14.53 -42.49
CA PRO A 44 36.22 -13.47 -41.65
C PRO A 44 36.25 -12.10 -42.34
N PRO A 45 35.23 -11.23 -42.14
CA PRO A 45 35.40 -9.81 -42.37
C PRO A 45 35.55 -9.03 -41.06
N ASN A 46 36.61 -8.22 -41.07
CA ASN A 46 36.85 -7.00 -40.31
C ASN A 46 35.58 -6.21 -39.94
N ASN A 47 35.48 -5.78 -38.68
CA ASN A 47 34.51 -4.75 -38.27
C ASN A 47 35.23 -3.59 -37.56
N THR A 48 35.61 -2.59 -38.34
CA THR A 48 35.87 -1.21 -37.88
C THR A 48 34.66 -0.39 -38.28
N ASN A 49 33.81 -0.03 -37.31
CA ASN A 49 32.83 1.05 -37.40
C ASN A 49 32.48 1.50 -35.98
N GLN A 50 33.21 2.49 -35.49
CA GLN A 50 32.82 3.31 -34.36
C GLN A 50 32.03 4.48 -34.97
N ALA A 51 30.71 4.44 -34.84
CA ALA A 51 29.83 5.53 -35.23
C ALA A 51 29.65 6.45 -34.02
N ASP A 52 29.96 7.73 -34.20
CA ASP A 52 29.56 8.82 -33.33
C ASP A 52 28.04 8.77 -33.10
N MET A 53 27.60 8.59 -31.86
CA MET A 53 26.23 8.90 -31.46
C MET A 53 26.15 10.36 -31.00
N PRO A 54 25.23 11.19 -31.53
CA PRO A 54 25.03 12.54 -31.04
C PRO A 54 24.37 12.49 -29.67
N VAL A 55 25.07 13.01 -28.65
CA VAL A 55 24.57 13.19 -27.29
C VAL A 55 23.81 14.52 -27.25
N ASP A 56 22.59 14.54 -27.77
CA ASP A 56 21.65 15.66 -27.59
C ASP A 56 20.28 15.07 -27.25
N MET A 57 20.11 14.66 -25.98
CA MET A 57 18.84 14.17 -25.45
C MET A 57 17.97 15.36 -25.04
N THR A 58 17.46 16.11 -26.02
CA THR A 58 16.37 17.06 -25.74
C THR A 58 15.14 16.27 -25.32
N ALA A 59 14.57 16.58 -24.15
CA ALA A 59 13.35 15.95 -23.66
C ALA A 59 12.25 16.01 -24.74
N GLN A 60 11.53 14.90 -24.93
CA GLN A 60 10.48 14.82 -25.93
C GLN A 60 9.28 15.66 -25.47
N SER A 61 8.87 16.65 -26.26
CA SER A 61 7.64 17.40 -26.00
C SER A 61 6.42 16.52 -26.13
N CYS A 62 5.42 16.71 -25.28
CA CYS A 62 4.17 15.95 -25.29
C CYS A 62 2.95 16.84 -25.01
N THR A 63 1.79 16.36 -25.42
CA THR A 63 0.48 16.93 -25.08
C THR A 63 -0.43 15.95 -24.34
N THR A 64 -0.14 14.65 -24.40
CA THR A 64 -0.85 13.61 -23.65
C THR A 64 0.11 12.52 -23.19
N HIS A 65 -0.30 11.74 -22.21
CA HIS A 65 0.46 10.57 -21.72
C HIS A 65 0.81 9.54 -22.80
N GLN A 66 -0.04 9.41 -23.83
CA GLN A 66 0.13 8.40 -24.89
C GLN A 66 1.30 8.72 -25.84
N GLU A 67 1.84 9.94 -25.77
CA GLU A 67 2.97 10.37 -26.58
C GLU A 67 4.33 10.00 -25.95
N CYS A 68 4.35 9.54 -24.70
CA CYS A 68 5.56 9.17 -23.95
C CYS A 68 5.76 7.64 -23.91
N GLU A 69 7.02 7.19 -23.92
CA GLU A 69 7.34 5.77 -23.78
C GLU A 69 7.26 5.35 -22.31
N ALA A 70 6.51 4.28 -22.01
CA ALA A 70 6.42 3.77 -20.64
C ALA A 70 7.82 3.42 -20.09
N PRO A 71 8.18 3.85 -18.87
CA PRO A 71 7.29 4.33 -17.80
C PRO A 71 7.06 5.85 -17.74
N GLU A 72 7.53 6.63 -18.71
CA GLU A 72 7.40 8.09 -18.70
C GLU A 72 5.97 8.56 -18.97
N VAL A 73 5.66 9.72 -18.41
CA VAL A 73 4.36 10.39 -18.46
C VAL A 73 4.52 11.82 -18.96
N CYS A 74 3.45 12.45 -19.43
CA CYS A 74 3.52 13.82 -19.93
C CYS A 74 3.43 14.82 -18.77
N VAL A 75 4.56 15.43 -18.41
CA VAL A 75 4.68 16.36 -17.28
C VAL A 75 4.65 17.79 -17.79
N TYR A 76 3.71 18.60 -17.30
CA TYR A 76 3.61 20.01 -17.64
C TYR A 76 4.43 20.89 -16.70
N ASP A 77 5.33 21.70 -17.25
CA ASP A 77 5.99 22.77 -16.53
C ASP A 77 5.02 23.96 -16.36
N LEU A 78 4.56 24.19 -15.12
CA LEU A 78 3.63 25.27 -14.80
C LEU A 78 4.26 26.68 -14.92
N GLU A 79 5.56 26.81 -15.13
CA GLU A 79 6.20 28.10 -15.42
C GLU A 79 6.03 28.51 -16.90
N THR A 80 6.10 27.51 -17.81
CA THR A 80 6.11 27.72 -19.26
C THR A 80 4.83 27.27 -19.98
N GLY A 81 4.05 26.36 -19.38
CA GLY A 81 2.87 25.73 -19.97
C GLY A 81 3.18 24.66 -21.01
N LEU A 82 4.42 24.16 -21.05
CA LEU A 82 4.86 23.14 -22.01
C LEU A 82 4.93 21.75 -21.35
N GLY A 83 4.48 20.73 -22.06
CA GLY A 83 4.56 19.33 -21.64
C GLY A 83 5.82 18.64 -22.16
N GLU A 84 6.51 17.91 -21.29
CA GLU A 84 7.68 17.09 -21.61
C GLU A 84 7.52 15.67 -21.03
N CYS A 85 7.98 14.66 -21.77
CA CYS A 85 8.00 13.29 -21.26
C CYS A 85 9.02 13.15 -20.13
N GLY A 86 8.58 12.63 -18.98
CA GLY A 86 9.41 12.45 -17.82
C GLY A 86 8.69 11.74 -16.69
N THR A 87 9.20 11.92 -15.46
CA THR A 87 8.56 11.40 -14.24
C THR A 87 8.32 12.55 -13.26
N SER A 88 7.10 12.63 -12.73
CA SER A 88 6.71 13.58 -11.68
C SER A 88 6.07 12.80 -10.52
N GLY A 89 5.52 13.51 -9.52
CA GLY A 89 4.98 12.97 -8.27
C GLY A 89 4.10 11.73 -8.39
N PRO A 90 3.91 10.99 -7.28
CA PRO A 90 3.29 9.67 -7.32
C PRO A 90 1.77 9.69 -7.60
N GLY A 91 1.10 10.83 -7.44
CA GLY A 91 -0.36 10.96 -7.54
C GLY A 91 -0.88 10.83 -8.97
N THR A 92 -1.88 9.97 -9.15
CA THR A 92 -2.61 9.74 -10.41
C THR A 92 -3.86 10.62 -10.51
N THR A 93 -4.50 10.70 -11.69
CA THR A 93 -5.79 11.41 -11.84
C THR A 93 -6.77 11.10 -10.71
N GLY A 94 -7.22 12.14 -10.01
CA GLY A 94 -8.17 12.05 -8.90
C GLY A 94 -7.57 12.05 -7.50
N ASP A 95 -6.26 11.83 -7.36
CA ASP A 95 -5.59 11.91 -6.06
C ASP A 95 -5.59 13.34 -5.53
N VAL A 96 -5.72 13.51 -4.21
CA VAL A 96 -5.69 14.83 -3.56
C VAL A 96 -4.28 15.42 -3.66
N CYS A 97 -4.17 16.68 -4.05
CA CYS A 97 -2.90 17.39 -4.15
C CYS A 97 -2.98 18.80 -3.57
N SER A 98 -1.85 19.29 -3.08
CA SER A 98 -1.65 20.70 -2.72
C SER A 98 -0.87 21.46 -3.79
N THR A 99 -0.02 20.76 -4.56
CA THR A 99 0.83 21.34 -5.61
C THR A 99 0.99 20.37 -6.77
N GLY A 100 1.37 20.87 -7.94
CA GLY A 100 1.61 20.04 -9.14
C GLY A 100 2.67 18.95 -8.96
N ALA A 101 3.66 19.17 -8.07
CA ALA A 101 4.73 18.21 -7.80
C ALA A 101 4.26 16.90 -7.14
N GLU A 102 3.03 16.87 -6.63
CA GLU A 102 2.42 15.67 -6.06
C GLU A 102 1.78 14.77 -7.13
N CYS A 103 1.64 15.28 -8.36
CA CYS A 103 0.90 14.64 -9.46
C CYS A 103 1.83 14.19 -10.59
N GLN A 104 1.50 13.05 -11.21
CA GLN A 104 2.24 12.47 -12.33
C GLN A 104 2.31 13.40 -13.54
N SER A 105 1.25 14.17 -13.81
CA SER A 105 1.21 15.17 -14.87
C SER A 105 1.87 16.51 -14.54
N GLY A 106 2.27 16.73 -13.28
CA GLY A 106 2.66 18.06 -12.80
C GLY A 106 1.49 19.03 -12.58
N ILE A 107 0.23 18.58 -12.75
CA ILE A 107 -0.96 19.44 -12.69
C ILE A 107 -1.81 19.10 -11.46
N CYS A 108 -1.94 20.09 -10.57
CA CYS A 108 -2.86 20.06 -9.45
C CYS A 108 -3.99 21.07 -9.69
N LEU A 109 -5.15 20.59 -10.13
CA LEU A 109 -6.29 21.42 -10.49
C LEU A 109 -7.37 21.29 -9.42
N ASN A 110 -7.76 22.40 -8.78
CA ASN A 110 -8.77 22.41 -7.72
C ASN A 110 -8.49 21.42 -6.57
N GLY A 111 -7.22 21.18 -6.26
CA GLY A 111 -6.79 20.29 -5.17
C GLY A 111 -6.81 18.81 -5.50
N ILE A 112 -6.97 18.44 -6.78
CA ILE A 112 -6.84 17.07 -7.28
C ILE A 112 -5.87 16.98 -8.45
N CYS A 113 -5.16 15.86 -8.55
CA CYS A 113 -4.28 15.57 -9.67
C CYS A 113 -5.11 15.36 -10.93
N ALA A 114 -4.73 16.05 -12.02
CA ALA A 114 -5.44 16.01 -13.29
C ALA A 114 -4.47 15.68 -14.42
N ASP A 115 -4.73 14.62 -15.17
CA ASP A 115 -3.87 14.22 -16.28
C ASP A 115 -4.32 14.84 -17.60
N PRO A 116 -3.40 15.29 -18.48
CA PRO A 116 -3.74 15.68 -19.84
C PRO A 116 -4.38 14.51 -20.60
N CYS A 117 -5.48 14.78 -21.29
CA CYS A 117 -6.38 13.73 -21.74
C CYS A 117 -6.50 13.59 -23.26
N GLY A 118 -6.45 12.33 -23.71
CA GLY A 118 -7.10 11.86 -24.94
C GLY A 118 -8.27 10.90 -24.63
N THR A 119 -8.13 10.13 -23.54
CA THR A 119 -9.17 9.31 -22.90
C THR A 119 -8.97 9.36 -21.39
N CYS A 120 -10.04 9.47 -20.61
CA CYS A 120 -9.95 9.55 -19.14
C CYS A 120 -10.29 8.23 -18.44
N PRO A 121 -9.78 8.01 -17.21
CA PRO A 121 -10.24 6.92 -16.34
C PRO A 121 -11.75 7.01 -16.08
N THR A 122 -12.38 5.88 -15.72
CA THR A 122 -13.81 5.84 -15.37
C THR A 122 -14.12 6.84 -14.23
N GLY A 123 -15.15 7.66 -14.41
CA GLY A 123 -15.53 8.73 -13.48
C GLY A 123 -14.89 10.09 -13.76
N PHE A 124 -14.12 10.21 -14.86
CA PHE A 124 -13.51 11.46 -15.32
C PHE A 124 -13.86 11.71 -16.79
N VAL A 125 -14.05 12.98 -17.16
CA VAL A 125 -14.25 13.42 -18.55
C VAL A 125 -13.11 14.33 -18.99
N CYS A 126 -12.86 14.32 -20.28
CA CYS A 126 -11.83 15.16 -20.89
C CYS A 126 -12.45 16.53 -21.21
N GLU A 127 -12.04 17.56 -20.46
CA GLU A 127 -12.56 18.92 -20.61
C GLU A 127 -11.42 19.95 -20.67
N THR A 128 -11.58 20.97 -21.52
CA THR A 128 -10.65 22.09 -21.64
C THR A 128 -10.70 22.94 -20.37
N SER A 129 -9.64 22.89 -19.56
CA SER A 129 -9.51 23.67 -18.33
C SER A 129 -8.46 24.77 -18.46
N GLN A 130 -8.66 25.89 -17.78
CA GLN A 130 -7.67 26.96 -17.69
C GLN A 130 -6.67 26.67 -16.56
N ILE A 131 -5.45 26.28 -16.93
CA ILE A 131 -4.39 25.96 -15.96
C ILE A 131 -3.59 27.23 -15.64
N PRO A 132 -3.50 27.64 -14.35
CA PRO A 132 -2.74 28.82 -13.97
C PRO A 132 -1.23 28.60 -14.08
N LEU A 133 -0.53 29.57 -14.66
CA LEU A 133 0.94 29.58 -14.73
C LEU A 133 1.53 30.22 -13.47
N THR A 134 2.64 29.68 -12.97
CA THR A 134 3.38 30.25 -11.83
C THR A 134 3.98 31.62 -12.15
N SER A 135 4.26 31.88 -13.43
CA SER A 135 4.72 33.17 -13.97
C SER A 135 3.59 34.21 -14.10
N GLY A 136 2.34 33.81 -13.86
CA GLY A 136 1.14 34.62 -14.01
C GLY A 136 0.48 34.45 -15.40
N GLY A 137 -0.84 34.28 -15.40
CA GLY A 137 -1.63 33.97 -16.60
C GLY A 137 -2.27 32.58 -16.52
N THR A 138 -2.94 32.18 -17.58
CA THR A 138 -3.53 30.84 -17.75
C THR A 138 -3.26 30.33 -19.16
N PHE A 139 -3.25 29.01 -19.35
CA PHE A 139 -3.32 28.38 -20.66
C PHE A 139 -4.43 27.33 -20.66
N ASP A 140 -5.02 27.08 -21.84
CA ASP A 140 -6.09 26.10 -21.99
C ASP A 140 -5.47 24.73 -22.26
N LEU A 141 -5.89 23.71 -21.50
CA LEU A 141 -5.44 22.34 -21.65
C LEU A 141 -6.61 21.37 -21.44
N ASP A 142 -6.74 20.38 -22.32
CA ASP A 142 -7.67 19.27 -22.13
C ASP A 142 -7.11 18.35 -21.05
N VAL A 143 -7.79 18.30 -19.90
CA VAL A 143 -7.40 17.46 -18.76
C VAL A 143 -8.57 16.60 -18.28
N CYS A 144 -8.24 15.46 -17.68
CA CYS A 144 -9.21 14.61 -17.01
C CYS A 144 -9.69 15.29 -15.72
N ILE A 145 -10.89 15.84 -15.78
CA ILE A 145 -11.60 16.34 -14.61
C ILE A 145 -12.67 15.33 -14.19
N PRO A 146 -13.07 15.28 -12.90
CA PRO A 146 -14.18 14.44 -12.48
C PRO A 146 -15.40 14.69 -13.37
N GLU A 147 -16.03 13.62 -13.84
CA GLU A 147 -17.26 13.71 -14.63
C GLU A 147 -18.25 14.60 -13.85
N PRO A 148 -18.83 15.65 -14.48
CA PRO A 148 -19.79 16.51 -13.82
C PRO A 148 -20.85 15.62 -13.19
N ASN A 149 -20.88 15.56 -11.86
CA ASN A 149 -21.79 14.68 -11.16
C ASN A 149 -23.10 15.46 -10.98
N PRO A 150 -24.12 15.20 -11.83
CA PRO A 150 -25.39 15.89 -11.71
C PRO A 150 -25.98 15.61 -10.34
N CYS A 151 -26.54 16.64 -9.72
CA CYS A 151 -27.17 16.52 -8.41
C CYS A 151 -28.60 17.02 -8.47
N LEU A 152 -29.44 16.57 -7.54
CA LEU A 152 -30.78 17.11 -7.33
C LEU A 152 -30.91 17.68 -5.90
N SER A 153 -29.98 17.32 -5.03
CA SER A 153 -29.86 17.78 -3.64
C SER A 153 -28.41 17.58 -3.15
N ASP A 154 -28.07 18.18 -2.02
CA ASP A 154 -26.76 17.96 -1.36
C ASP A 154 -26.51 16.48 -1.03
N SER A 155 -27.55 15.67 -0.86
CA SER A 155 -27.41 14.25 -0.52
C SER A 155 -26.84 13.40 -1.67
N ASN A 156 -26.88 13.92 -2.90
CA ASN A 156 -26.25 13.27 -4.06
C ASN A 156 -24.73 13.51 -4.10
N CYS A 157 -24.22 14.41 -3.26
CA CYS A 157 -22.85 14.90 -3.32
C CYS A 157 -21.98 14.26 -2.24
N ALA A 158 -20.82 13.74 -2.66
CA ALA A 158 -19.82 13.15 -1.76
C ALA A 158 -18.79 14.20 -1.31
N ASN A 159 -17.97 13.87 -0.31
CA ASN A 159 -16.73 14.59 0.01
C ASN A 159 -16.89 16.10 0.26
N ASN A 160 -17.78 16.51 1.18
CA ASN A 160 -18.02 17.91 1.56
C ASN A 160 -18.45 18.85 0.42
N THR A 161 -18.80 18.31 -0.75
CA THR A 161 -19.43 19.07 -1.84
C THR A 161 -20.93 19.24 -1.60
N VAL A 162 -21.52 20.26 -2.19
CA VAL A 162 -22.96 20.57 -2.13
C VAL A 162 -23.52 20.64 -3.54
N CYS A 163 -24.84 20.56 -3.66
CA CYS A 163 -25.50 20.69 -4.94
C CYS A 163 -25.58 22.17 -5.32
N VAL A 164 -24.78 22.58 -6.30
CA VAL A 164 -24.64 23.96 -6.75
C VAL A 164 -25.40 24.15 -8.04
N VAL A 165 -26.16 25.25 -8.14
CA VAL A 165 -26.69 25.71 -9.42
C VAL A 165 -25.53 26.32 -10.21
N ASP A 166 -25.11 25.62 -11.26
CA ASP A 166 -24.01 26.10 -12.08
C ASP A 166 -24.51 27.14 -13.09
N ARG A 167 -24.04 28.38 -12.92
CA ARG A 167 -24.47 29.56 -13.70
C ARG A 167 -23.53 29.86 -14.87
N THR A 168 -22.55 29.00 -15.14
CA THR A 168 -21.56 29.26 -16.21
C THR A 168 -22.07 28.92 -17.61
N ASP A 169 -23.09 28.06 -17.72
CA ASP A 169 -23.66 27.60 -18.98
C ASP A 169 -25.11 28.08 -19.22
N ALA A 170 -25.54 28.09 -20.49
CA ALA A 170 -26.87 28.56 -20.90
C ALA A 170 -28.04 27.66 -20.47
N VAL A 171 -27.76 26.50 -19.87
CA VAL A 171 -28.73 25.55 -19.33
C VAL A 171 -28.24 25.23 -17.93
N ASP A 172 -28.78 25.88 -16.90
CA ASP A 172 -28.32 25.77 -15.50
C ASP A 172 -28.25 24.29 -15.03
N PRO A 173 -27.09 23.61 -15.08
CA PRO A 173 -27.00 22.25 -14.58
C PRO A 173 -26.81 22.29 -13.06
N LEU A 174 -27.50 21.40 -12.35
CA LEU A 174 -27.24 21.15 -10.94
C LEU A 174 -26.05 20.20 -10.82
N LEU A 175 -24.94 20.63 -10.22
CA LEU A 175 -23.70 19.85 -10.13
C LEU A 175 -23.17 19.79 -8.71
N CYS A 176 -22.61 18.64 -8.32
CA CYS A 176 -21.88 18.53 -7.05
C CYS A 176 -20.55 19.27 -7.12
N ARG A 177 -20.42 20.36 -6.37
CA ARG A 177 -19.22 21.22 -6.32
C ARG A 177 -18.91 21.67 -4.90
N ALA A 178 -17.73 22.24 -4.70
CA ALA A 178 -17.44 22.97 -3.46
C ALA A 178 -18.48 24.10 -3.26
N PRO A 179 -18.87 24.41 -2.01
CA PRO A 179 -19.77 25.52 -1.72
C PRO A 179 -19.24 26.84 -2.33
N VAL A 180 -20.14 27.62 -2.95
CA VAL A 180 -19.75 28.88 -3.62
C VAL A 180 -19.66 30.04 -2.63
N GLY A 181 -20.65 30.18 -1.76
CA GLY A 181 -20.67 31.15 -0.67
C GLY A 181 -20.62 30.52 0.71
N ASP A 182 -20.68 31.35 1.75
CA ASP A 182 -20.62 30.93 3.16
C ASP A 182 -21.99 30.91 3.84
N LEU A 183 -23.03 31.51 3.23
CA LEU A 183 -24.35 31.62 3.83
C LEU A 183 -25.18 30.33 3.68
N ASP A 184 -25.78 29.91 4.79
CA ASP A 184 -26.61 28.70 4.90
C ASP A 184 -28.07 28.97 4.48
N LEU A 185 -28.85 27.88 4.33
CA LEU A 185 -30.28 27.91 4.02
C LEU A 185 -31.05 28.87 4.96
N GLY A 186 -31.72 29.87 4.38
CA GLY A 186 -32.55 30.84 5.08
C GLY A 186 -31.86 32.15 5.48
N GLU A 187 -30.54 32.23 5.40
CA GLU A 187 -29.82 33.47 5.68
C GLU A 187 -30.08 34.52 4.59
N SER A 188 -30.10 35.79 4.97
CA SER A 188 -30.39 36.88 4.03
C SER A 188 -29.23 37.08 3.04
N CYS A 189 -29.54 37.14 1.75
CA CYS A 189 -28.58 37.33 0.68
C CYS A 189 -29.01 38.47 -0.26
N SER A 190 -28.02 39.02 -0.94
CA SER A 190 -28.19 40.05 -1.97
C SER A 190 -27.83 39.54 -3.37
N MET A 191 -27.09 38.43 -3.47
CA MET A 191 -26.72 37.78 -4.73
C MET A 191 -26.45 36.28 -4.53
N ASP A 192 -26.59 35.50 -5.61
CA ASP A 192 -26.44 34.03 -5.61
C ASP A 192 -25.11 33.55 -5.01
N SER A 193 -24.00 34.21 -5.34
CA SER A 193 -22.66 33.81 -4.90
C SER A 193 -22.40 33.95 -3.40
N GLU A 194 -23.29 34.59 -2.65
CA GLU A 194 -23.20 34.63 -1.18
C GLU A 194 -23.69 33.32 -0.54
N CYS A 195 -24.50 32.55 -1.26
CA CYS A 195 -25.11 31.31 -0.78
C CYS A 195 -24.27 30.09 -1.14
N ARG A 196 -24.24 29.10 -0.24
CA ARG A 196 -23.47 27.86 -0.45
C ARG A 196 -23.81 27.12 -1.76
N SER A 197 -25.10 27.07 -2.13
CA SER A 197 -25.58 26.44 -3.37
C SER A 197 -25.63 27.37 -4.57
N ASN A 198 -25.04 28.58 -4.47
CA ASN A 198 -25.08 29.61 -5.49
C ASN A 198 -26.51 30.02 -5.89
N LEU A 199 -27.41 30.13 -4.90
CA LEU A 199 -28.82 30.39 -5.16
C LEU A 199 -29.47 31.27 -4.07
N CYS A 200 -29.81 32.50 -4.45
CA CYS A 200 -30.47 33.52 -3.64
C CYS A 200 -31.85 33.82 -4.23
N VAL A 201 -32.92 33.36 -3.56
CA VAL A 201 -34.30 33.54 -4.04
C VAL A 201 -35.07 34.38 -3.03
N ASP A 202 -35.73 35.43 -3.51
CA ASP A 202 -36.48 36.40 -2.68
C ASP A 202 -35.67 36.99 -1.51
N GLY A 203 -34.35 37.14 -1.67
CA GLY A 203 -33.45 37.72 -0.68
C GLY A 203 -33.05 36.77 0.46
N ALA A 204 -33.29 35.46 0.31
CA ALA A 204 -32.81 34.43 1.23
C ALA A 204 -32.07 33.31 0.49
N CYS A 205 -31.01 32.80 1.09
CA CYS A 205 -30.28 31.67 0.57
C CYS A 205 -31.15 30.43 0.58
N THR A 206 -31.17 29.73 -0.55
CA THR A 206 -31.89 28.46 -0.72
C THR A 206 -30.95 27.44 -1.33
N LYS A 207 -31.42 26.21 -1.49
CA LYS A 207 -30.66 25.12 -2.09
C LYS A 207 -31.56 24.17 -2.87
N PRO A 208 -31.01 23.46 -3.88
CA PRO A 208 -31.71 22.41 -4.59
C PRO A 208 -32.19 21.31 -3.64
N CYS A 209 -33.34 20.72 -3.96
CA CYS A 209 -33.90 19.62 -3.19
C CYS A 209 -34.64 18.64 -4.11
N GLU A 210 -34.62 17.37 -3.72
CA GLU A 210 -35.34 16.28 -4.37
C GLU A 210 -36.46 15.74 -3.47
N ARG A 211 -36.32 15.94 -2.16
CA ARG A 211 -37.18 15.45 -1.09
C ARG A 211 -37.41 16.56 -0.06
N PRO A 212 -38.53 16.50 0.69
CA PRO A 212 -38.76 17.43 1.80
C PRO A 212 -37.64 17.43 2.85
N ASN A 213 -37.03 16.26 3.12
CA ASN A 213 -35.93 16.15 4.07
C ASN A 213 -34.60 16.74 3.60
N ASP A 214 -34.46 17.08 2.31
CA ASP A 214 -33.23 17.73 1.82
C ASP A 214 -33.14 19.18 2.30
N CYS A 215 -34.28 19.78 2.67
CA CYS A 215 -34.38 21.15 3.18
C CYS A 215 -34.07 21.23 4.68
N ALA A 216 -35.09 21.26 5.52
CA ALA A 216 -34.94 21.31 6.97
C ALA A 216 -35.81 20.23 7.63
N THR A 217 -35.20 19.43 8.51
CA THR A 217 -35.88 18.32 9.19
C THR A 217 -36.92 18.79 10.21
N ASP A 218 -36.89 20.06 10.62
CA ASP A 218 -37.90 20.69 11.48
C ASP A 218 -39.14 21.22 10.72
N GLY A 219 -39.10 21.19 9.38
CA GLY A 219 -40.21 21.58 8.52
C GLY A 219 -40.33 23.07 8.30
N SER A 220 -39.30 23.85 8.64
CA SER A 220 -39.24 25.29 8.39
C SER A 220 -39.13 25.64 6.90
N TYR A 221 -38.64 24.71 6.07
CA TYR A 221 -38.52 24.84 4.61
C TYR A 221 -39.18 23.65 3.90
N LEU A 222 -39.81 23.91 2.77
CA LEU A 222 -40.44 22.93 1.90
C LEU A 222 -39.71 22.84 0.58
N CYS A 223 -39.56 21.61 0.07
CA CYS A 223 -39.07 21.41 -1.27
C CYS A 223 -40.17 21.74 -2.29
N ARG A 224 -39.97 22.77 -3.10
CA ARG A 224 -40.93 23.23 -4.13
C ARG A 224 -40.23 23.65 -5.39
N THR A 225 -40.86 23.35 -6.53
CA THR A 225 -40.42 23.89 -7.82
C THR A 225 -40.67 25.39 -7.87
N THR A 226 -39.62 26.13 -8.16
CA THR A 226 -39.64 27.58 -8.31
C THR A 226 -38.96 27.93 -9.62
N ASP A 227 -39.53 28.90 -10.34
CA ASP A 227 -38.88 29.48 -11.51
C ASP A 227 -37.66 30.29 -11.06
N ILE A 228 -36.47 29.80 -11.39
CA ILE A 228 -35.25 30.60 -11.24
C ILE A 228 -35.01 31.30 -12.59
N SER A 229 -35.13 32.64 -12.62
CA SER A 229 -34.98 33.41 -13.86
C SER A 229 -33.62 34.11 -13.90
N GLU A 230 -32.79 33.76 -14.88
CA GLU A 230 -31.65 34.56 -15.32
C GLU A 230 -31.75 34.83 -16.83
N GLY A 231 -31.45 36.07 -17.25
CA GLY A 231 -31.38 36.42 -18.67
C GLY A 231 -32.69 36.36 -19.48
N GLY A 232 -33.83 36.01 -18.88
CA GLY A 232 -35.15 35.99 -19.53
C GLY A 232 -35.67 34.60 -19.95
N ALA A 233 -34.95 33.53 -19.65
CA ALA A 233 -35.48 32.16 -19.67
C ALA A 233 -35.78 31.71 -18.22
N ALA A 234 -36.94 31.11 -17.99
CA ALA A 234 -37.30 30.52 -16.70
C ALA A 234 -36.96 29.03 -16.74
N ASN A 235 -36.14 28.58 -15.79
CA ASN A 235 -35.89 27.17 -15.54
C ASN A 235 -36.59 26.77 -14.24
N GLU A 236 -37.41 25.73 -14.29
CA GLU A 236 -38.10 25.18 -13.12
C GLU A 236 -37.13 24.28 -12.34
N VAL A 237 -36.72 24.70 -11.14
CA VAL A 237 -35.86 23.91 -10.24
C VAL A 237 -36.55 23.71 -8.91
N ALA A 238 -36.48 22.49 -8.35
CA ALA A 238 -36.98 22.20 -7.02
C ALA A 238 -35.99 22.71 -5.96
N ILE A 239 -36.44 23.64 -5.12
CA ILE A 239 -35.61 24.36 -4.14
C ILE A 239 -36.31 24.44 -2.78
N CYS A 240 -35.54 24.72 -1.74
CA CYS A 240 -36.04 24.86 -0.38
C CYS A 240 -36.64 26.25 -0.12
N VAL A 241 -37.96 26.35 -0.07
CA VAL A 241 -38.66 27.62 0.20
C VAL A 241 -39.23 27.67 1.61
N PRO A 242 -39.27 28.83 2.29
CA PRO A 242 -39.86 28.95 3.62
C PRO A 242 -41.30 28.42 3.66
N ARG A 243 -41.62 27.65 4.70
CA ARG A 243 -42.98 27.13 4.92
C ARG A 243 -43.93 28.27 5.34
N PRO A 244 -45.10 28.44 4.70
CA PRO A 244 -46.17 29.30 5.21
C PRO A 244 -46.67 28.85 6.59
N GLU A 245 -46.92 29.78 7.52
CA GLU A 245 -47.31 29.44 8.91
C GLU A 245 -48.60 28.58 9.03
N ASP A 246 -49.53 28.75 8.09
CA ASP A 246 -50.82 28.04 8.08
C ASP A 246 -50.76 26.67 7.38
N GLU A 247 -49.61 26.29 6.82
CA GLU A 247 -49.46 25.05 6.06
C GLU A 247 -49.04 23.88 6.95
N CYS A 248 -49.87 22.85 7.00
CA CYS A 248 -49.54 21.60 7.68
C CYS A 248 -48.76 20.67 6.76
N LEU A 249 -47.87 19.86 7.33
CA LEU A 249 -46.99 18.93 6.62
C LEU A 249 -47.37 17.47 6.83
N SER A 250 -48.10 17.19 7.91
CA SER A 250 -48.70 15.88 8.15
C SER A 250 -49.86 16.00 9.13
N ASP A 251 -50.63 14.92 9.27
CA ASP A 251 -51.74 14.85 10.22
C ASP A 251 -51.29 15.10 11.67
N SER A 252 -50.03 14.82 12.00
CA SER A 252 -49.47 15.07 13.34
C SER A 252 -49.45 16.56 13.73
N GLN A 253 -49.43 17.46 12.75
CA GLN A 253 -49.43 18.90 12.95
C GLN A 253 -50.84 19.49 13.09
N CYS A 254 -51.89 18.66 12.99
CA CYS A 254 -53.29 19.10 13.10
C CYS A 254 -53.93 18.61 14.41
N PRO A 255 -53.99 19.45 15.47
CA PRO A 255 -54.48 19.03 16.78
C PRO A 255 -55.93 18.52 16.78
N THR A 256 -56.74 19.05 15.86
CA THR A 256 -58.13 18.66 15.65
C THR A 256 -58.38 18.57 14.14
N GLY A 257 -58.15 17.41 13.54
CA GLY A 257 -58.44 17.17 12.14
C GLY A 257 -57.38 16.35 11.41
N ARG A 258 -57.29 16.59 10.11
CA ARG A 258 -56.29 16.04 9.18
C ARG A 258 -55.65 17.19 8.42
N CYS A 259 -54.50 16.91 7.81
CA CYS A 259 -53.85 17.84 6.91
C CYS A 259 -54.46 17.69 5.50
N ILE A 260 -55.36 18.62 5.15
CA ILE A 260 -56.22 18.53 3.96
C ILE A 260 -55.61 19.29 2.79
N ALA A 261 -55.54 18.63 1.63
CA ALA A 261 -55.14 19.22 0.37
C ALA A 261 -56.22 20.15 -0.20
N THR A 262 -55.81 21.34 -0.62
CA THR A 262 -56.61 22.28 -1.39
C THR A 262 -55.90 22.57 -2.71
N LYS A 263 -56.49 22.10 -3.82
CA LYS A 263 -56.02 22.39 -5.17
C LYS A 263 -56.60 23.73 -5.64
N THR A 264 -55.73 24.64 -6.05
CA THR A 264 -56.07 25.85 -6.79
C THR A 264 -55.83 25.62 -8.29
N SER A 265 -55.94 26.65 -9.12
CA SER A 265 -55.65 26.49 -10.54
C SER A 265 -54.19 26.18 -10.83
N THR A 266 -53.26 26.68 -10.03
CA THR A 266 -51.81 26.63 -10.30
C THR A 266 -50.99 26.03 -9.17
N ALA A 267 -51.59 25.75 -8.02
CA ALA A 267 -50.88 25.28 -6.84
C ALA A 267 -51.74 24.33 -6.01
N ILE A 268 -51.06 23.51 -5.21
CA ILE A 268 -51.66 22.73 -4.13
C ILE A 268 -51.13 23.25 -2.80
N THR A 269 -52.01 23.35 -1.80
CA THR A 269 -51.67 23.78 -0.44
C THR A 269 -52.29 22.81 0.56
N PHE A 270 -51.69 22.68 1.74
CA PHE A 270 -52.21 21.81 2.79
C PHE A 270 -52.57 22.63 4.02
N SER A 271 -53.75 22.39 4.59
CA SER A 271 -54.19 23.11 5.79
C SER A 271 -54.94 22.18 6.73
N CYS A 272 -54.87 22.45 8.03
CA CYS A 272 -55.58 21.63 9.00
C CYS A 272 -57.10 21.81 8.87
N GLY A 273 -57.79 20.72 8.58
CA GLY A 273 -59.24 20.71 8.33
C GLY A 273 -59.90 19.41 8.77
N ALA A 274 -61.23 19.35 8.64
CA ALA A 274 -61.96 18.11 8.84
C ALA A 274 -61.73 17.16 7.66
N PRO A 275 -61.50 15.85 7.90
CA PRO A 275 -61.41 14.89 6.81
C PRO A 275 -62.70 14.84 5.99
N ASN A 276 -62.58 14.48 4.72
CA ASN A 276 -63.75 14.16 3.91
C ASN A 276 -64.56 13.04 4.57
N SER A 277 -65.85 13.29 4.79
CA SER A 277 -66.72 12.34 5.48
C SER A 277 -66.86 11.05 4.67
N GLY A 278 -66.26 9.97 5.17
CA GLY A 278 -66.25 8.67 4.49
C GLY A 278 -65.12 8.48 3.47
N GLY A 279 -64.16 9.41 3.41
CA GLY A 279 -62.96 9.25 2.59
C GLY A 279 -62.02 8.18 3.15
N GLY A 280 -61.31 7.48 2.25
CA GLY A 280 -60.27 6.50 2.57
C GLY A 280 -58.99 7.13 3.13
N GLU A 281 -58.22 6.34 3.86
CA GLU A 281 -56.90 6.74 4.38
C GLU A 281 -55.82 6.60 3.29
N THR A 282 -54.60 7.05 3.57
CA THR A 282 -53.47 6.92 2.62
C THR A 282 -53.30 5.48 2.14
N GLY A 283 -53.19 5.30 0.83
CA GLY A 283 -53.07 3.99 0.18
C GLY A 283 -54.39 3.35 -0.24
N ASP A 284 -55.55 3.85 0.23
CA ASP A 284 -56.85 3.39 -0.25
C ASP A 284 -57.09 3.79 -1.71
N THR A 285 -57.81 2.98 -2.48
CA THR A 285 -58.15 3.31 -3.88
C THR A 285 -59.17 4.44 -3.95
N CYS A 286 -58.99 5.38 -4.87
CA CYS A 286 -59.87 6.53 -5.10
C CYS A 286 -60.13 6.78 -6.59
N ALA A 287 -61.27 7.41 -6.90
CA ALA A 287 -61.60 7.89 -8.25
C ALA A 287 -61.57 9.42 -8.34
N ALA A 288 -61.75 10.12 -7.21
CA ALA A 288 -61.68 11.57 -7.10
C ALA A 288 -61.08 11.99 -5.75
N ASP A 289 -60.61 13.24 -5.65
CA ASP A 289 -60.04 13.81 -4.41
C ASP A 289 -60.98 13.68 -3.20
N SER A 290 -62.29 13.82 -3.43
CA SER A 290 -63.32 13.71 -2.38
C SER A 290 -63.41 12.31 -1.74
N ASP A 291 -62.89 11.29 -2.41
CA ASP A 291 -62.87 9.90 -1.91
C ASP A 291 -61.79 9.68 -0.86
N CYS A 292 -60.90 10.65 -0.64
CA CYS A 292 -59.77 10.55 0.28
C CYS A 292 -59.96 11.45 1.49
N ALA A 293 -59.61 10.95 2.69
CA ALA A 293 -59.72 11.69 3.94
C ALA A 293 -58.96 13.02 3.88
N GLN A 294 -57.78 13.04 3.25
CA GLN A 294 -56.92 14.22 3.05
C GLN A 294 -57.26 15.03 1.78
N ASN A 295 -58.36 14.71 1.09
CA ASN A 295 -58.81 15.39 -0.13
C ASN A 295 -57.80 15.38 -1.29
N LEU A 296 -57.01 14.32 -1.42
CA LEU A 296 -56.04 14.15 -2.50
C LEU A 296 -56.04 12.71 -3.01
N CYS A 297 -56.48 12.54 -4.25
CA CYS A 297 -56.37 11.31 -5.01
C CYS A 297 -55.24 11.46 -6.03
N LEU A 298 -54.21 10.62 -5.91
CA LEU A 298 -53.02 10.63 -6.76
C LEU A 298 -52.85 9.25 -7.40
N ASN A 299 -52.91 9.19 -8.73
CA ASN A 299 -52.79 7.94 -9.49
C ASN A 299 -53.75 6.83 -9.04
N GLY A 300 -54.96 7.21 -8.62
CA GLY A 300 -56.00 6.29 -8.15
C GLY A 300 -55.82 5.79 -6.72
N LEU A 301 -54.87 6.34 -5.96
CA LEU A 301 -54.66 6.06 -4.54
C LEU A 301 -54.74 7.34 -3.71
N CYS A 302 -55.28 7.24 -2.50
CA CYS A 302 -55.33 8.34 -1.56
C CYS A 302 -53.92 8.67 -1.06
N ALA A 303 -53.51 9.92 -1.18
CA ALA A 303 -52.21 10.40 -0.76
C ALA A 303 -52.38 11.43 0.37
N ALA A 304 -51.58 11.30 1.43
CA ALA A 304 -51.50 12.30 2.49
C ALA A 304 -50.26 13.18 2.30
N PRO A 305 -50.28 14.46 2.70
CA PRO A 305 -49.05 15.25 2.82
C PRO A 305 -48.11 14.62 3.84
N CYS A 306 -46.82 14.78 3.59
CA CYS A 306 -45.79 14.24 4.46
C CYS A 306 -44.56 15.16 4.47
N GLN A 307 -43.79 15.06 5.55
CA GLN A 307 -42.48 15.68 5.70
C GLN A 307 -41.38 14.62 5.78
N ALA A 308 -41.66 13.51 6.46
CA ALA A 308 -40.75 12.39 6.64
C ALA A 308 -41.47 11.06 6.38
N GLY A 309 -40.71 9.97 6.21
CA GLY A 309 -41.28 8.64 5.98
C GLY A 309 -42.22 8.16 7.08
N GLY A 310 -42.04 8.64 8.32
CA GLY A 310 -42.94 8.33 9.44
C GLY A 310 -44.37 8.89 9.27
N ASP A 311 -44.55 9.92 8.46
CA ASP A 311 -45.87 10.49 8.19
C ASP A 311 -46.73 9.58 7.29
N CYS A 312 -46.09 8.65 6.57
CA CYS A 312 -46.76 7.68 5.70
C CYS A 312 -47.12 6.38 6.43
N ALA A 313 -47.08 6.34 7.76
CA ALA A 313 -47.28 5.11 8.55
C ALA A 313 -48.65 4.44 8.38
N SER A 314 -49.66 5.13 7.87
CA SER A 314 -50.95 4.55 7.48
C SER A 314 -50.84 3.55 6.33
N ALA A 315 -49.82 3.70 5.47
CA ALA A 315 -49.47 2.78 4.39
C ALA A 315 -47.97 2.43 4.51
N PRO A 316 -47.60 1.29 5.15
CA PRO A 316 -46.22 1.00 5.58
C PRO A 316 -45.18 0.92 4.43
N ASP A 317 -45.65 0.82 3.20
CA ASP A 317 -44.82 0.74 1.99
C ASP A 317 -44.67 2.08 1.27
N PHE A 318 -45.43 3.09 1.69
CA PHE A 318 -45.41 4.40 1.07
C PHE A 318 -44.22 5.19 1.60
N SER A 319 -43.63 5.99 0.72
CA SER A 319 -42.53 6.88 1.07
C SER A 319 -42.94 8.32 0.83
N CYS A 320 -42.36 9.22 1.61
CA CYS A 320 -42.60 10.64 1.45
C CYS A 320 -41.77 11.18 0.28
N GLN A 321 -42.41 11.51 -0.83
CA GLN A 321 -41.72 11.99 -2.04
C GLN A 321 -42.37 13.26 -2.58
N LEU A 322 -41.55 14.09 -3.24
CA LEU A 322 -42.04 15.18 -4.08
C LEU A 322 -42.68 14.57 -5.33
N SER A 323 -43.98 14.82 -5.51
CA SER A 323 -44.77 14.27 -6.62
C SER A 323 -45.48 15.35 -7.39
N SER A 324 -45.58 15.15 -8.70
CA SER A 324 -46.36 16.02 -9.58
C SER A 324 -47.85 15.71 -9.46
N ILE A 325 -48.64 16.74 -9.19
CA ILE A 325 -50.08 16.66 -8.95
C ILE A 325 -50.78 17.51 -9.99
N GLU A 326 -51.72 16.91 -10.72
CA GLU A 326 -52.54 17.64 -11.68
C GLU A 326 -53.42 18.69 -10.97
N VAL A 327 -53.33 19.92 -11.46
CA VAL A 327 -54.17 21.07 -11.08
C VAL A 327 -54.80 21.66 -12.36
N SER A 328 -55.80 22.54 -12.24
CA SER A 328 -56.61 22.88 -13.41
C SER A 328 -55.87 23.67 -14.51
N ALA A 329 -54.74 24.31 -14.20
CA ALA A 329 -53.91 25.06 -15.16
C ALA A 329 -52.53 24.42 -15.43
N GLY A 330 -52.30 23.17 -14.99
CA GLY A 330 -51.02 22.47 -15.20
C GLY A 330 -50.74 21.42 -14.13
N THR A 331 -49.48 21.31 -13.72
CA THR A 331 -49.03 20.44 -12.62
C THR A 331 -48.46 21.28 -11.49
N ALA A 332 -48.68 20.86 -10.25
CA ALA A 332 -48.04 21.43 -9.06
C ALA A 332 -47.31 20.30 -8.32
N ASN A 333 -46.13 20.59 -7.76
CA ASN A 333 -45.37 19.61 -7.01
C ASN A 333 -45.65 19.73 -5.50
N ALA A 334 -45.83 18.60 -4.82
CA ALA A 334 -45.96 18.55 -3.37
C ALA A 334 -45.36 17.30 -2.76
N SER A 335 -44.92 17.42 -1.51
CA SER A 335 -44.44 16.30 -0.71
C SER A 335 -45.63 15.51 -0.17
N VAL A 336 -45.82 14.31 -0.71
CA VAL A 336 -46.96 13.44 -0.39
C VAL A 336 -46.51 11.99 -0.28
N CYS A 337 -47.26 11.20 0.48
CA CYS A 337 -47.06 9.77 0.57
C CYS A 337 -47.45 9.13 -0.76
N VAL A 338 -46.46 8.58 -1.46
CA VAL A 338 -46.64 7.85 -2.71
C VAL A 338 -46.30 6.38 -2.53
N PRO A 339 -46.95 5.49 -3.32
CA PRO A 339 -46.54 4.10 -3.38
C PRO A 339 -45.07 3.99 -3.79
N PRO A 340 -44.39 2.91 -3.40
CA PRO A 340 -43.00 2.69 -3.78
C PRO A 340 -42.92 2.52 -5.31
N VAL A 341 -41.86 3.06 -5.91
CA VAL A 341 -41.61 2.94 -7.35
C VAL A 341 -41.06 1.55 -7.61
N GLU A 342 -41.75 0.74 -8.42
CA GLU A 342 -41.24 -0.57 -8.85
C GLU A 342 -39.95 -0.39 -9.67
N CYS A 343 -39.00 -1.29 -9.48
CA CYS A 343 -37.72 -1.26 -10.17
C CYS A 343 -37.31 -2.64 -10.66
N GLU A 344 -36.58 -2.68 -11.77
CA GLU A 344 -35.98 -3.91 -12.29
C GLU A 344 -34.45 -3.91 -12.12
N ASN A 345 -33.85 -2.74 -11.95
CA ASN A 345 -32.43 -2.56 -11.66
C ASN A 345 -32.20 -1.25 -10.86
N ARG A 346 -30.94 -0.97 -10.51
CA ARG A 346 -30.56 0.23 -9.76
C ARG A 346 -30.88 1.53 -10.52
N ASP A 347 -30.72 1.55 -11.83
CA ASP A 347 -30.85 2.76 -12.66
C ASP A 347 -32.31 3.22 -12.80
N ALA A 348 -33.28 2.34 -12.52
CA ALA A 348 -34.68 2.70 -12.38
C ALA A 348 -34.96 3.55 -11.12
N CYS A 349 -34.01 3.59 -10.17
CA CYS A 349 -34.14 4.31 -8.92
C CYS A 349 -33.41 5.65 -8.93
N ARG A 350 -33.79 6.54 -8.01
CA ARG A 350 -33.09 7.81 -7.79
C ARG A 350 -31.65 7.53 -7.36
N ALA A 351 -30.73 8.47 -7.60
CA ALA A 351 -29.31 8.29 -7.28
C ALA A 351 -29.02 7.96 -5.80
N SER A 352 -29.88 8.41 -4.88
CA SER A 352 -29.82 8.13 -3.44
C SER A 352 -30.52 6.82 -3.02
N GLU A 353 -31.07 6.08 -3.97
CA GLU A 353 -31.83 4.85 -3.76
C GLU A 353 -31.14 3.65 -4.39
N THR A 354 -31.59 2.48 -3.98
CA THR A 354 -31.27 1.21 -4.61
C THR A 354 -32.57 0.46 -4.90
N CYS A 355 -32.49 -0.47 -5.84
CA CYS A 355 -33.58 -1.39 -6.08
C CYS A 355 -33.59 -2.43 -4.95
N PHE A 356 -34.54 -2.28 -4.03
CA PHE A 356 -34.62 -3.00 -2.76
C PHE A 356 -35.40 -4.30 -2.95
N VAL A 357 -34.85 -5.42 -2.47
CA VAL A 357 -35.49 -6.73 -2.55
C VAL A 357 -36.30 -6.99 -1.29
N ARG A 358 -37.59 -7.31 -1.47
CA ARG A 358 -38.48 -7.71 -0.36
C ARG A 358 -39.25 -8.98 -0.69
N ALA A 359 -38.94 -10.05 0.03
CA ALA A 359 -39.79 -11.22 0.08
C ALA A 359 -41.07 -10.92 0.88
N SER A 360 -42.23 -11.04 0.24
CA SER A 360 -43.56 -10.90 0.85
C SER A 360 -44.24 -12.28 1.00
N ASN A 361 -45.50 -12.31 1.43
CA ASN A 361 -46.26 -13.57 1.45
C ASN A 361 -46.75 -13.99 0.05
N ALA A 362 -46.75 -13.07 -0.92
CA ALA A 362 -47.30 -13.27 -2.25
C ALA A 362 -46.23 -13.49 -3.33
N GLY A 363 -44.99 -13.08 -3.07
CA GLY A 363 -43.87 -13.15 -4.03
C GLY A 363 -42.71 -12.27 -3.57
N VAL A 364 -41.89 -11.83 -4.51
CA VAL A 364 -40.75 -10.94 -4.30
C VAL A 364 -41.02 -9.60 -4.96
N ASP A 365 -41.10 -8.54 -4.15
CA ASP A 365 -41.27 -7.18 -4.65
C ASP A 365 -39.89 -6.53 -4.82
N LEU A 366 -39.71 -5.85 -5.96
CA LEU A 366 -38.56 -4.99 -6.23
C LEU A 366 -39.01 -3.54 -6.31
N PHE A 367 -38.49 -2.68 -5.45
CA PHE A 367 -38.85 -1.27 -5.45
C PHE A 367 -37.73 -0.34 -4.99
N CYS A 368 -37.79 0.90 -5.45
CA CYS A 368 -36.82 1.92 -5.10
C CYS A 368 -37.00 2.39 -3.67
N ARG A 369 -35.90 2.35 -2.91
CA ARG A 369 -35.82 2.86 -1.54
C ARG A 369 -34.38 3.26 -1.23
N ALA A 370 -34.21 4.15 -0.24
CA ALA A 370 -32.92 4.34 0.40
C ALA A 370 -32.32 2.97 0.84
N PRO A 371 -31.01 2.75 0.62
CA PRO A 371 -30.36 1.51 1.02
C PRO A 371 -30.41 1.32 2.54
N ASN A 372 -30.28 0.07 3.01
CA ASN A 372 -30.14 -0.21 4.43
C ASN A 372 -28.96 0.60 5.02
N ALA A 373 -29.19 1.33 6.12
CA ALA A 373 -28.14 2.12 6.75
C ALA A 373 -26.97 1.24 7.21
N GLY A 374 -25.77 1.50 6.70
CA GLY A 374 -24.58 0.67 6.93
C GLY A 374 -24.58 -0.67 6.18
N GLY A 375 -25.55 -0.89 5.28
CA GLY A 375 -25.60 -2.06 4.42
C GLY A 375 -24.51 -2.05 3.36
N GLY A 376 -23.98 -3.23 3.06
CA GLY A 376 -22.89 -3.41 2.10
C GLY A 376 -23.30 -3.27 0.64
N ASN A 377 -22.34 -2.86 -0.18
CA ASN A 377 -22.44 -2.75 -1.64
C ASN A 377 -22.29 -4.12 -2.34
N LEU A 378 -22.61 -4.18 -3.64
CA LEU A 378 -22.45 -5.37 -4.48
C LEU A 378 -21.09 -6.06 -4.27
N GLY A 379 -21.15 -7.33 -3.86
CA GLY A 379 -20.02 -8.22 -3.63
C GLY A 379 -19.51 -8.26 -2.19
N GLN A 380 -19.81 -7.28 -1.34
CA GLN A 380 -19.38 -7.30 0.06
C GLN A 380 -19.97 -8.50 0.82
N VAL A 381 -19.22 -9.12 1.74
CA VAL A 381 -19.75 -10.25 2.52
C VAL A 381 -20.85 -9.78 3.44
N CYS A 382 -21.89 -10.61 3.50
CA CYS A 382 -23.03 -10.41 4.36
C CYS A 382 -23.27 -11.66 5.20
N THR A 383 -24.05 -11.48 6.27
CA THR A 383 -24.52 -12.60 7.11
C THR A 383 -26.05 -12.63 7.18
N SER A 384 -26.72 -11.62 6.62
CA SER A 384 -28.17 -11.53 6.50
C SER A 384 -28.56 -10.46 5.48
N ASN A 385 -29.79 -10.54 4.98
CA ASN A 385 -30.35 -9.56 4.03
C ASN A 385 -30.21 -8.10 4.51
N ALA A 386 -30.45 -7.84 5.81
CA ALA A 386 -30.38 -6.49 6.38
C ALA A 386 -28.96 -5.88 6.36
N THR A 387 -27.92 -6.71 6.22
CA THR A 387 -26.53 -6.24 6.09
C THR A 387 -26.17 -5.78 4.69
N CYS A 388 -27.10 -5.84 3.74
CA CYS A 388 -26.88 -5.41 2.35
C CYS A 388 -27.71 -4.18 2.01
N GLY A 389 -27.13 -3.26 1.21
CA GLY A 389 -27.80 -2.03 0.78
C GLY A 389 -29.13 -2.31 0.09
N ALA A 390 -29.15 -3.23 -0.88
CA ALA A 390 -30.35 -3.68 -1.59
C ALA A 390 -31.20 -4.72 -0.84
N ASN A 391 -30.87 -5.00 0.42
CA ASN A 391 -31.59 -5.93 1.29
C ASN A 391 -31.64 -7.39 0.80
N TYR A 392 -30.61 -7.83 0.08
CA TYR A 392 -30.47 -9.24 -0.28
C TYR A 392 -29.04 -9.72 -0.13
N CYS A 393 -28.88 -10.76 0.68
CA CYS A 393 -27.63 -11.46 0.92
C CYS A 393 -27.69 -12.76 0.11
N LEU A 394 -27.03 -12.75 -1.05
CA LEU A 394 -27.01 -13.89 -1.95
C LEU A 394 -26.13 -14.98 -1.38
N GLU A 395 -26.74 -16.12 -1.05
CA GLU A 395 -26.00 -17.34 -0.73
C GLU A 395 -25.29 -17.83 -2.01
N THR A 396 -23.97 -17.93 -1.94
CA THR A 396 -23.17 -18.48 -3.05
C THR A 396 -22.35 -19.66 -2.57
N ARG A 397 -21.81 -20.44 -3.51
CA ARG A 397 -20.88 -21.53 -3.19
C ARG A 397 -19.62 -21.05 -2.45
N PHE A 398 -19.24 -19.78 -2.58
CA PHE A 398 -17.97 -19.27 -2.06
C PHE A 398 -18.15 -18.61 -0.69
N ARG A 399 -19.10 -17.68 -0.61
CA ARG A 399 -19.44 -16.85 0.54
C ARG A 399 -20.73 -16.10 0.26
N ASP A 400 -21.48 -15.77 1.30
CA ASP A 400 -22.67 -14.96 1.12
C ASP A 400 -22.25 -13.52 0.80
N VAL A 401 -22.82 -12.95 -0.26
CA VAL A 401 -22.46 -11.60 -0.75
C VAL A 401 -23.69 -10.74 -0.98
N CYS A 402 -23.56 -9.45 -0.73
CA CYS A 402 -24.57 -8.50 -1.12
C CYS A 402 -24.69 -8.45 -2.64
N THR A 403 -25.92 -8.49 -3.14
CA THR A 403 -26.22 -8.37 -4.57
C THR A 403 -27.30 -7.32 -4.82
N ASN A 404 -27.39 -6.88 -6.06
CA ASN A 404 -28.38 -5.92 -6.53
C ASN A 404 -29.20 -6.56 -7.68
N PRO A 405 -30.50 -6.22 -7.80
CA PRO A 405 -31.27 -6.54 -9.00
C PRO A 405 -30.65 -5.94 -10.27
N CYS A 406 -30.81 -6.64 -11.40
CA CYS A 406 -30.27 -6.23 -12.69
C CYS A 406 -31.17 -6.68 -13.85
N GLN A 407 -31.05 -6.00 -14.99
CA GLN A 407 -31.58 -6.41 -16.29
C GLN A 407 -30.47 -6.91 -17.23
N THR A 408 -29.28 -6.28 -17.15
CA THR A 408 -28.14 -6.56 -18.04
C THR A 408 -26.83 -6.62 -17.27
N ASN A 409 -25.77 -7.14 -17.91
CA ASN A 409 -24.43 -7.17 -17.29
C ASN A 409 -23.87 -5.77 -17.00
N ALA A 410 -24.35 -4.72 -17.65
CA ALA A 410 -23.91 -3.34 -17.39
C ALA A 410 -24.35 -2.85 -16.00
N ASP A 411 -25.45 -3.41 -15.46
CA ASP A 411 -25.96 -3.07 -14.12
C ASP A 411 -25.10 -3.66 -12.99
N CYS A 412 -24.11 -4.50 -13.34
CA CYS A 412 -23.19 -5.17 -12.42
C CYS A 412 -21.75 -4.65 -12.61
N PRO A 413 -21.46 -3.39 -12.24
CA PRO A 413 -20.17 -2.75 -12.53
C PRO A 413 -18.99 -3.35 -11.74
N THR A 414 -19.26 -4.14 -10.70
CA THR A 414 -18.22 -4.82 -9.92
C THR A 414 -17.61 -5.95 -10.75
N ALA A 415 -16.30 -5.89 -10.97
CA ALA A 415 -15.56 -6.92 -11.71
C ALA A 415 -15.83 -8.33 -11.15
N GLY A 416 -16.09 -9.28 -12.04
CA GLY A 416 -16.44 -10.66 -11.66
C GLY A 416 -17.91 -10.91 -11.37
N TYR A 417 -18.81 -9.95 -11.61
CA TYR A 417 -20.26 -10.12 -11.53
C TYR A 417 -20.93 -9.97 -12.90
N ILE A 418 -22.01 -10.72 -13.12
CA ILE A 418 -22.88 -10.66 -14.30
C ILE A 418 -24.34 -10.71 -13.87
N CYS A 419 -25.24 -10.29 -14.75
CA CYS A 419 -26.67 -10.42 -14.48
C CYS A 419 -27.13 -11.87 -14.71
N GLY A 420 -27.67 -12.49 -13.68
CA GLY A 420 -28.12 -13.88 -13.70
C GLY A 420 -29.41 -14.08 -12.89
N SER A 421 -30.07 -15.22 -13.10
CA SER A 421 -31.31 -15.56 -12.40
C SER A 421 -30.98 -16.18 -11.03
N VAL A 422 -31.59 -15.67 -9.96
CA VAL A 422 -31.49 -16.17 -8.59
C VAL A 422 -32.89 -16.54 -8.10
N ASP A 423 -33.04 -17.74 -7.54
CA ASP A 423 -34.27 -18.12 -6.86
C ASP A 423 -34.28 -17.50 -5.45
N VAL A 424 -35.24 -16.60 -5.22
CA VAL A 424 -35.42 -15.90 -3.94
C VAL A 424 -36.53 -16.57 -3.15
N ASP A 425 -36.23 -17.00 -1.92
CA ASP A 425 -37.19 -17.62 -1.02
C ASP A 425 -38.18 -16.59 -0.42
N PHE A 426 -39.46 -16.94 -0.40
CA PHE A 426 -40.52 -16.21 0.29
C PHE A 426 -41.52 -17.18 0.96
N GLN A 427 -42.47 -16.70 1.78
CA GLN A 427 -43.34 -17.62 2.55
C GLN A 427 -44.20 -18.57 1.69
N GLY A 428 -44.47 -18.19 0.43
CA GLY A 428 -45.29 -18.95 -0.51
C GLY A 428 -44.51 -19.83 -1.49
N GLY A 429 -43.17 -19.78 -1.51
CA GLY A 429 -42.35 -20.53 -2.46
C GLY A 429 -41.03 -19.85 -2.80
N GLN A 430 -40.58 -20.06 -4.03
CA GLN A 430 -39.41 -19.43 -4.63
C GLN A 430 -39.81 -18.65 -5.87
N GLU A 431 -39.19 -17.49 -6.09
CA GLU A 431 -39.38 -16.68 -7.29
C GLU A 431 -38.03 -16.35 -7.92
N ALA A 432 -37.93 -16.55 -9.24
CA ALA A 432 -36.72 -16.28 -9.99
C ALA A 432 -36.59 -14.78 -10.28
N VAL A 433 -35.55 -14.15 -9.75
CA VAL A 433 -35.27 -12.71 -9.89
C VAL A 433 -33.90 -12.52 -10.54
N SER A 434 -33.80 -11.59 -11.49
CA SER A 434 -32.51 -11.24 -12.10
C SER A 434 -31.68 -10.39 -11.14
N MET A 435 -30.50 -10.88 -10.75
CA MET A 435 -29.58 -10.23 -9.81
C MET A 435 -28.13 -10.33 -10.29
N CYS A 436 -27.27 -9.45 -9.79
CA CYS A 436 -25.85 -9.50 -10.04
C CYS A 436 -25.21 -10.68 -9.31
N VAL A 437 -24.92 -11.76 -10.04
CA VAL A 437 -24.30 -12.98 -9.51
C VAL A 437 -22.82 -13.05 -9.88
N PRO A 438 -21.97 -13.70 -9.07
CA PRO A 438 -20.60 -13.98 -9.47
C PRO A 438 -20.55 -14.75 -10.79
N VAL A 439 -19.61 -14.40 -11.67
CA VAL A 439 -19.33 -15.15 -12.89
C VAL A 439 -18.94 -16.59 -12.51
N ALA A 440 -19.36 -17.56 -13.35
CA ALA A 440 -18.94 -18.95 -13.19
C ALA A 440 -17.40 -19.01 -13.09
N PRO A 441 -16.87 -19.61 -12.02
CA PRO A 441 -15.46 -19.45 -11.69
C PRO A 441 -14.60 -20.26 -12.66
N THR A 442 -13.50 -19.68 -13.11
CA THR A 442 -12.55 -20.33 -14.03
C THR A 442 -11.47 -21.08 -13.25
N PRO A 443 -11.07 -22.30 -13.66
CA PRO A 443 -9.94 -22.99 -13.03
C PRO A 443 -8.67 -22.14 -13.00
N CYS A 444 -7.91 -22.25 -11.92
CA CYS A 444 -6.65 -21.51 -11.74
C CYS A 444 -5.59 -22.38 -11.06
N THR A 445 -4.32 -22.02 -11.29
CA THR A 445 -3.16 -22.64 -10.62
C THR A 445 -2.43 -21.65 -9.73
N SER A 446 -2.71 -20.36 -9.86
CA SER A 446 -2.10 -19.27 -9.11
C SER A 446 -2.96 -18.02 -9.18
N ASN A 447 -2.67 -17.01 -8.36
CA ASN A 447 -3.33 -15.71 -8.45
C ASN A 447 -3.11 -15.00 -9.80
N THR A 448 -1.96 -15.21 -10.45
CA THR A 448 -1.65 -14.65 -11.77
C THR A 448 -2.50 -15.28 -12.89
N SER A 449 -3.14 -16.41 -12.63
CA SER A 449 -4.09 -17.04 -13.56
C SER A 449 -5.46 -16.33 -13.61
N CYS A 450 -5.74 -15.48 -12.61
CA CYS A 450 -7.05 -14.88 -12.44
C CYS A 450 -7.14 -13.46 -13.05
N PRO A 451 -8.28 -13.08 -13.64
CA PRO A 451 -8.53 -11.72 -14.08
C PRO A 451 -8.43 -10.70 -12.94
N SER A 452 -8.23 -9.42 -13.28
CA SER A 452 -8.25 -8.33 -12.31
C SER A 452 -9.53 -8.35 -11.46
N GLY A 453 -9.39 -8.14 -10.15
CA GLY A 453 -10.48 -8.23 -9.18
C GLY A 453 -10.84 -9.65 -8.73
N GLN A 454 -10.12 -10.68 -9.19
CA GLN A 454 -10.30 -12.07 -8.75
C GLN A 454 -9.00 -12.64 -8.15
N ARG A 455 -9.14 -13.71 -7.36
CA ARG A 455 -8.05 -14.43 -6.72
C ARG A 455 -8.27 -15.93 -6.82
N CYS A 456 -7.18 -16.70 -6.90
CA CYS A 456 -7.27 -18.15 -6.98
C CYS A 456 -7.58 -18.71 -5.58
N SER A 457 -8.67 -19.47 -5.47
CA SER A 457 -9.18 -19.98 -4.21
C SER A 457 -9.48 -21.47 -4.30
N ILE A 458 -9.27 -22.18 -3.19
CA ILE A 458 -9.61 -23.59 -3.06
C ILE A 458 -10.98 -23.70 -2.40
N ILE A 459 -11.91 -24.34 -3.11
CA ILE A 459 -13.32 -24.44 -2.73
C ILE A 459 -13.86 -25.83 -3.08
N GLU A 460 -15.06 -26.14 -2.59
CA GLU A 460 -15.80 -27.35 -2.95
C GLU A 460 -16.24 -27.29 -4.42
N ASN A 461 -16.09 -28.39 -5.16
CA ASN A 461 -16.54 -28.48 -6.54
C ASN A 461 -18.09 -28.48 -6.63
N THR A 462 -18.64 -28.32 -7.83
CA THR A 462 -20.12 -28.22 -8.01
C THR A 462 -20.87 -29.51 -7.70
N SER A 463 -20.17 -30.66 -7.68
CA SER A 463 -20.71 -31.97 -7.28
C SER A 463 -20.68 -32.20 -5.77
N ASN A 464 -20.02 -31.32 -5.02
CA ASN A 464 -19.72 -31.47 -3.59
C ASN A 464 -19.07 -32.82 -3.22
N ASP A 465 -18.17 -33.31 -4.09
CA ASP A 465 -17.44 -34.58 -3.90
C ASP A 465 -15.91 -34.42 -3.91
N GLY A 466 -15.41 -33.19 -4.07
CA GLY A 466 -14.00 -32.86 -4.02
C GLY A 466 -13.74 -31.35 -3.93
N LEU A 467 -12.47 -30.98 -3.79
CA LEU A 467 -12.02 -29.59 -3.84
C LEU A 467 -11.49 -29.25 -5.24
N GLU A 468 -11.62 -28.00 -5.64
CA GLU A 468 -11.03 -27.44 -6.88
C GLU A 468 -10.42 -26.05 -6.62
N ALA A 469 -9.42 -25.68 -7.42
CA ALA A 469 -8.83 -24.35 -7.42
C ALA A 469 -9.42 -23.52 -8.56
N VAL A 470 -10.14 -22.44 -8.23
CA VAL A 470 -10.80 -21.57 -9.21
C VAL A 470 -10.70 -20.09 -8.84
N CYS A 471 -10.82 -19.21 -9.83
CA CYS A 471 -10.84 -17.77 -9.63
C CYS A 471 -12.18 -17.34 -9.03
N VAL A 472 -12.11 -16.65 -7.88
CA VAL A 472 -13.26 -16.07 -7.19
C VAL A 472 -13.07 -14.56 -7.04
N PRO A 473 -14.16 -13.75 -7.03
CA PRO A 473 -14.05 -12.32 -6.79
C PRO A 473 -13.39 -11.99 -5.43
N VAL A 474 -12.46 -11.04 -5.42
CA VAL A 474 -11.86 -10.53 -4.17
C VAL A 474 -12.81 -9.55 -3.53
N THR A 475 -13.53 -9.98 -2.50
CA THR A 475 -14.48 -9.09 -1.81
C THR A 475 -14.04 -8.78 -0.38
N GLY A 476 -12.79 -8.36 -0.21
CA GLY A 476 -12.17 -8.11 1.09
C GLY A 476 -11.46 -9.34 1.65
N GLY A 477 -11.01 -9.24 2.91
CA GLY A 477 -10.24 -10.28 3.60
C GLY A 477 -8.77 -9.91 3.79
N LEU A 478 -8.08 -10.69 4.61
CA LEU A 478 -6.68 -10.51 4.95
C LEU A 478 -5.79 -11.05 3.82
N ALA A 479 -4.64 -10.40 3.62
CA ALA A 479 -3.64 -10.80 2.63
C ALA A 479 -2.96 -12.14 3.02
N SER A 480 -2.37 -12.83 2.04
CA SER A 480 -1.57 -14.04 2.32
C SER A 480 -0.46 -13.74 3.32
N GLY A 481 -0.21 -14.68 4.23
CA GLY A 481 0.74 -14.54 5.33
C GLY A 481 0.18 -13.86 6.58
N THR A 482 -1.03 -13.27 6.50
CA THR A 482 -1.67 -12.65 7.67
C THR A 482 -2.33 -13.70 8.55
N ALA A 483 -2.26 -13.54 9.87
CA ALA A 483 -2.91 -14.47 10.81
C ALA A 483 -4.44 -14.48 10.62
N CYS A 484 -5.04 -15.67 10.70
CA CYS A 484 -6.48 -15.90 10.52
C CYS A 484 -6.99 -16.98 11.48
N THR A 485 -8.31 -16.99 11.68
CA THR A 485 -9.00 -18.00 12.51
C THR A 485 -9.91 -18.92 11.71
N GLN A 486 -10.34 -18.49 10.53
CA GLN A 486 -11.23 -19.21 9.63
C GLN A 486 -10.99 -18.77 8.18
N ASP A 487 -11.39 -19.62 7.22
CA ASP A 487 -11.21 -19.36 5.78
C ASP A 487 -11.75 -18.00 5.34
N ASN A 488 -12.92 -17.60 5.83
CA ASN A 488 -13.58 -16.34 5.48
C ASN A 488 -12.82 -15.08 5.93
N ASP A 489 -11.83 -15.22 6.81
CA ASP A 489 -10.96 -14.10 7.18
C ASP A 489 -10.00 -13.74 6.03
N CYS A 490 -9.72 -14.69 5.13
CA CYS A 490 -8.69 -14.57 4.10
C CYS A 490 -9.27 -14.17 2.74
N ALA A 491 -8.57 -13.30 2.00
CA ALA A 491 -8.96 -12.92 0.65
C ALA A 491 -8.98 -14.13 -0.33
N SER A 492 -8.20 -15.17 -0.06
CA SER A 492 -8.18 -16.44 -0.79
C SER A 492 -9.19 -17.47 -0.32
N LEU A 493 -9.96 -17.18 0.74
CA LEU A 493 -10.83 -18.15 1.42
C LEU A 493 -10.11 -19.41 1.90
N LEU A 494 -8.83 -19.29 2.27
CA LEU A 494 -8.01 -20.38 2.76
C LEU A 494 -7.19 -19.92 3.97
N CYS A 495 -7.59 -20.39 5.15
CA CYS A 495 -6.88 -20.22 6.39
C CYS A 495 -6.25 -21.55 6.80
N THR A 496 -4.92 -21.66 6.65
CA THR A 496 -4.17 -22.88 6.97
C THR A 496 -3.10 -22.58 8.00
N ASN A 497 -2.94 -23.47 8.99
CA ASN A 497 -1.99 -23.28 10.10
C ASN A 497 -2.12 -21.91 10.82
N GLY A 498 -3.32 -21.32 10.82
CA GLY A 498 -3.59 -20.01 11.42
C GLY A 498 -3.12 -18.81 10.59
N PHE A 499 -2.76 -19.00 9.33
CA PHE A 499 -2.38 -17.92 8.40
C PHE A 499 -3.11 -18.05 7.06
N CYS A 500 -3.39 -16.90 6.45
CA CYS A 500 -3.97 -16.86 5.13
C CYS A 500 -2.97 -17.36 4.09
N SER A 501 -3.43 -18.22 3.19
CA SER A 501 -2.61 -18.86 2.17
C SER A 501 -3.20 -18.68 0.78
N ASP A 502 -2.37 -18.37 -0.20
CA ASP A 502 -2.74 -18.35 -1.61
C ASP A 502 -2.41 -19.68 -2.30
N VAL A 503 -3.04 -19.95 -3.45
CA VAL A 503 -2.63 -21.04 -4.36
C VAL A 503 -1.44 -20.55 -5.18
N CYS A 504 -0.44 -21.41 -5.36
CA CYS A 504 0.81 -21.07 -6.04
C CYS A 504 1.32 -22.21 -6.91
N THR A 505 2.25 -21.89 -7.81
CA THR A 505 3.05 -22.85 -8.60
C THR A 505 4.55 -22.68 -8.38
N ASP A 506 4.96 -21.58 -7.75
CA ASP A 506 6.35 -21.26 -7.44
C ASP A 506 6.43 -20.34 -6.22
N ALA A 507 7.63 -20.25 -5.62
CA ALA A 507 7.84 -19.49 -4.39
C ALA A 507 7.68 -17.96 -4.55
N ASN A 508 7.82 -17.42 -5.77
CA ASN A 508 7.71 -15.98 -6.02
C ASN A 508 6.24 -15.50 -6.02
N GLN A 509 5.28 -16.43 -6.02
CA GLN A 509 3.85 -16.14 -5.90
C GLN A 509 3.38 -16.05 -4.45
N CYS A 510 4.26 -16.34 -3.49
CA CYS A 510 3.96 -16.33 -2.07
C CYS A 510 4.46 -15.05 -1.41
N GLY A 511 3.84 -14.68 -0.28
CA GLY A 511 4.29 -13.54 0.51
C GLY A 511 5.65 -13.79 1.19
N ASN A 512 6.19 -12.77 1.82
CA ASN A 512 7.42 -12.90 2.62
C ASN A 512 7.26 -14.03 3.66
N ASN A 513 8.31 -14.85 3.84
CA ASN A 513 8.34 -15.99 4.75
C ASN A 513 7.31 -17.10 4.46
N GLN A 514 6.81 -17.17 3.23
CA GLN A 514 5.95 -18.26 2.78
C GLN A 514 6.64 -19.08 1.69
N LEU A 515 6.45 -20.40 1.71
CA LEU A 515 6.95 -21.30 0.67
C LEU A 515 5.78 -21.92 -0.08
N CYS A 516 5.91 -22.01 -1.40
CA CYS A 516 4.97 -22.77 -2.20
C CYS A 516 5.21 -24.27 -2.00
N GLN A 517 4.28 -24.96 -1.32
CA GLN A 517 4.42 -26.38 -1.00
C GLN A 517 3.15 -27.16 -1.34
N ASP A 518 3.33 -28.43 -1.70
CA ASP A 518 2.23 -29.39 -1.78
C ASP A 518 1.66 -29.63 -0.37
N ARG A 519 0.37 -29.34 -0.21
CA ARG A 519 -0.37 -29.53 1.04
C ARG A 519 -1.74 -30.13 0.77
N THR A 520 -2.14 -31.06 1.64
CA THR A 520 -3.51 -31.56 1.68
C THR A 520 -4.38 -30.52 2.38
N VAL A 521 -5.26 -29.87 1.62
CA VAL A 521 -6.25 -28.92 2.13
C VAL A 521 -7.50 -29.70 2.50
N VAL A 522 -8.08 -29.38 3.68
CA VAL A 522 -9.34 -29.97 4.15
C VAL A 522 -10.37 -28.86 4.36
N LYS A 523 -11.49 -28.92 3.63
CA LYS A 523 -12.56 -27.92 3.67
C LYS A 523 -13.91 -28.63 3.51
N GLY A 524 -14.88 -28.29 4.36
CA GLY A 524 -16.21 -28.94 4.33
C GLY A 524 -16.23 -30.45 4.59
N GLY A 525 -15.14 -31.02 5.14
CA GLY A 525 -14.97 -32.47 5.28
C GLY A 525 -14.47 -33.17 4.01
N LEU A 526 -14.23 -32.42 2.93
CA LEU A 526 -13.53 -32.87 1.72
C LEU A 526 -12.02 -32.61 1.87
N SER A 527 -11.19 -33.36 1.14
CA SER A 527 -9.74 -33.19 1.12
C SER A 527 -9.18 -33.27 -0.30
N GLY A 528 -8.16 -32.47 -0.61
CA GLY A 528 -7.42 -32.53 -1.87
C GLY A 528 -6.01 -31.97 -1.72
N ASP A 529 -5.10 -32.37 -2.61
CA ASP A 529 -3.71 -31.91 -2.61
C ASP A 529 -3.53 -30.73 -3.56
N PHE A 530 -2.97 -29.62 -3.05
CA PHE A 530 -2.76 -28.38 -3.77
C PHE A 530 -1.40 -27.79 -3.43
N GLN A 531 -0.84 -27.00 -4.35
CA GLN A 531 0.31 -26.13 -4.06
C GLN A 531 -0.19 -24.82 -3.47
N ILE A 532 0.19 -24.56 -2.23
CA ILE A 532 -0.26 -23.37 -1.50
C ILE A 532 0.91 -22.67 -0.80
N CYS A 533 0.77 -21.37 -0.58
CA CYS A 533 1.73 -20.53 0.13
C CYS A 533 1.63 -20.76 1.64
N GLU A 534 2.46 -21.66 2.14
CA GLU A 534 2.48 -21.95 3.57
C GLU A 534 3.43 -21.01 4.30
N THR A 535 2.91 -20.32 5.32
CA THR A 535 3.73 -19.63 6.30
C THR A 535 4.47 -20.65 7.16
N LEU A 536 5.79 -20.67 7.07
CA LEU A 536 6.61 -21.57 7.88
C LEU A 536 6.67 -21.04 9.32
N ALA A 537 6.59 -21.94 10.30
CA ALA A 537 6.75 -21.56 11.69
C ALA A 537 8.18 -21.04 11.94
N ASP A 538 8.31 -20.04 12.81
CA ASP A 538 9.62 -19.57 13.26
C ASP A 538 10.41 -20.75 13.85
N GLN A 539 11.61 -20.98 13.29
CA GLN A 539 12.52 -22.03 13.72
C GLN A 539 13.80 -21.37 14.19
N GLY A 540 14.09 -21.48 15.49
CA GLY A 540 15.39 -21.05 16.01
C GLY A 540 16.51 -21.86 15.37
N CYS A 541 17.62 -21.21 15.08
CA CYS A 541 18.78 -21.81 14.42
C CYS A 541 20.08 -21.31 15.03
N SER A 542 21.13 -22.11 14.92
CA SER A 542 22.49 -21.70 15.29
C SER A 542 23.45 -21.65 14.09
N ASP A 543 23.02 -22.23 12.97
CA ASP A 543 23.67 -22.24 11.66
C ASP A 543 22.60 -22.57 10.61
N SER A 544 22.92 -22.47 9.33
CA SER A 544 21.95 -22.77 8.26
C SER A 544 21.57 -24.25 8.17
N SER A 545 22.40 -25.18 8.69
CA SER A 545 22.06 -26.61 8.75
C SER A 545 20.97 -26.92 9.77
N SER A 546 20.78 -26.01 10.74
CA SER A 546 19.72 -26.09 11.75
C SER A 546 18.32 -25.88 11.17
N CYS A 547 18.20 -25.36 9.94
CA CYS A 547 16.95 -25.11 9.24
C CYS A 547 16.45 -26.38 8.53
N THR A 548 15.53 -27.10 9.16
CA THR A 548 15.15 -28.47 8.77
C THR A 548 14.32 -28.57 7.48
N ASP A 549 13.75 -27.47 7.01
CA ASP A 549 13.05 -27.43 5.72
C ASP A 549 14.00 -27.46 4.51
N GLY A 550 15.30 -27.20 4.72
CA GLY A 550 16.33 -27.25 3.67
C GLY A 550 16.27 -26.11 2.65
N VAL A 551 15.41 -25.11 2.86
CA VAL A 551 15.25 -23.94 1.97
C VAL A 551 15.64 -22.65 2.70
N ARG A 552 15.31 -22.54 3.98
CA ARG A 552 15.68 -21.41 4.83
C ARG A 552 17.14 -21.49 5.27
N VAL A 553 17.72 -20.32 5.53
CA VAL A 553 19.06 -20.12 6.08
C VAL A 553 18.96 -19.43 7.44
N CYS A 554 19.98 -19.57 8.27
CA CYS A 554 19.99 -18.92 9.58
C CYS A 554 20.44 -17.46 9.43
N SER A 555 19.47 -16.57 9.21
CA SER A 555 19.75 -15.17 8.85
C SER A 555 18.96 -14.12 9.60
N ASP A 556 17.90 -14.49 10.30
CA ASP A 556 17.06 -13.51 10.99
C ASP A 556 17.49 -13.38 12.45
N ILE A 557 17.80 -12.16 12.87
CA ILE A 557 18.31 -11.84 14.21
C ILE A 557 17.27 -10.96 14.92
N ARG A 558 16.64 -11.51 15.97
CA ARG A 558 15.58 -10.82 16.71
C ARG A 558 15.90 -10.73 18.19
N LEU A 559 15.36 -9.73 18.88
CA LEU A 559 15.40 -9.68 20.35
C LEU A 559 14.28 -10.56 20.91
N ASN A 560 14.64 -11.46 21.82
CA ASN A 560 13.66 -12.24 22.58
C ASN A 560 13.08 -11.43 23.75
N ALA A 561 12.13 -12.03 24.49
CA ALA A 561 11.51 -11.41 25.66
C ALA A 561 12.47 -11.08 26.82
N SER A 562 13.69 -11.66 26.81
CA SER A 562 14.75 -11.40 27.79
C SER A 562 15.74 -10.32 27.32
N ASN A 563 15.49 -9.66 26.19
CA ASN A 563 16.40 -8.71 25.54
C ASN A 563 17.76 -9.31 25.16
N THR A 564 17.81 -10.61 24.86
CA THR A 564 18.97 -11.23 24.21
C THR A 564 18.64 -11.46 22.74
N TYR A 565 19.65 -11.34 21.88
CA TYR A 565 19.48 -11.69 20.48
C TYR A 565 19.35 -13.21 20.32
N GLU A 566 18.40 -13.63 19.49
CA GLU A 566 18.17 -15.02 19.05
C GLU A 566 18.11 -15.02 17.52
N THR A 567 18.53 -16.15 16.94
CA THR A 567 18.64 -16.34 15.49
C THR A 567 17.58 -17.32 15.01
N PHE A 568 16.96 -17.00 13.86
CA PHE A 568 15.86 -17.74 13.28
C PHE A 568 16.10 -18.03 11.79
N CYS A 569 15.52 -19.14 11.33
CA CYS A 569 15.52 -19.54 9.94
C CYS A 569 14.61 -18.60 9.13
N GLU A 570 15.16 -18.00 8.08
CA GLU A 570 14.45 -17.14 7.14
C GLU A 570 14.66 -17.63 5.70
N LEU A 571 13.74 -17.29 4.80
CA LEU A 571 13.96 -17.55 3.38
C LEU A 571 15.06 -16.63 2.86
N PRO A 572 16.02 -17.16 2.07
CA PRO A 572 17.01 -16.31 1.42
C PRO A 572 16.33 -15.34 0.44
N ASN A 573 16.85 -14.13 0.37
CA ASN A 573 16.45 -13.10 -0.57
C ASN A 573 16.98 -13.44 -1.97
N ASN A 574 16.18 -14.18 -2.72
CA ASN A 574 16.54 -14.60 -4.07
C ASN A 574 16.62 -13.45 -5.09
N ALA A 575 16.15 -12.24 -4.73
CA ALA A 575 16.30 -11.05 -5.56
C ALA A 575 17.66 -10.34 -5.34
N ALA A 576 18.34 -10.63 -4.23
CA ALA A 576 19.68 -10.10 -3.97
C ALA A 576 20.72 -10.82 -4.83
N ALA A 577 21.60 -10.04 -5.46
CA ALA A 577 22.74 -10.57 -6.20
C ALA A 577 23.93 -10.93 -5.29
N GLY A 578 24.05 -10.28 -4.12
CA GLY A 578 25.18 -10.47 -3.21
C GLY A 578 25.18 -11.84 -2.55
N GLN A 579 26.22 -12.62 -2.81
CA GLN A 579 26.54 -13.87 -2.15
C GLN A 579 27.33 -13.60 -0.86
N LEU A 580 27.54 -14.64 -0.04
CA LEU A 580 28.43 -14.54 1.12
C LEU A 580 29.81 -13.98 0.72
N GLY A 581 30.28 -12.96 1.45
CA GLY A 581 31.51 -12.21 1.18
C GLY A 581 31.34 -11.00 0.25
N ASP A 582 30.27 -10.92 -0.54
CA ASP A 582 30.07 -9.79 -1.45
C ASP A 582 29.84 -8.48 -0.69
N PRO A 583 30.33 -7.34 -1.21
CA PRO A 583 30.16 -6.05 -0.55
C PRO A 583 28.68 -5.65 -0.49
N CYS A 584 28.29 -5.06 0.62
CA CYS A 584 26.92 -4.58 0.84
C CYS A 584 26.91 -3.33 1.71
N THR A 585 25.80 -2.60 1.66
CA THR A 585 25.49 -1.45 2.51
C THR A 585 24.18 -1.66 3.28
N THR A 586 23.35 -2.59 2.83
CA THR A 586 22.04 -2.92 3.41
C THR A 586 21.79 -4.43 3.33
N ASN A 587 21.02 -4.95 4.28
CA ASN A 587 20.65 -6.38 4.35
C ASN A 587 19.98 -6.90 3.06
N SER A 588 19.17 -6.08 2.39
CA SER A 588 18.48 -6.46 1.15
C SER A 588 19.39 -6.69 -0.05
N GLN A 589 20.67 -6.32 0.04
CA GLN A 589 21.67 -6.62 -1.01
C GLN A 589 22.26 -8.02 -0.88
N CYS A 590 22.01 -8.69 0.24
CA CYS A 590 22.57 -10.00 0.56
C CYS A 590 21.51 -11.09 0.42
N ARG A 591 21.88 -12.18 -0.25
CA ARG A 591 21.02 -13.35 -0.42
C ARG A 591 20.60 -13.95 0.92
N GLU A 592 21.46 -13.89 1.92
CA GLU A 592 21.19 -14.34 3.28
C GLU A 592 20.71 -13.21 4.20
N ASN A 593 20.22 -12.08 3.67
CA ASN A 593 19.64 -10.96 4.45
C ASN A 593 20.50 -10.36 5.57
N ILE A 594 21.79 -10.70 5.67
CA ILE A 594 22.71 -10.12 6.66
C ILE A 594 23.80 -9.37 5.91
N CYS A 595 23.79 -8.05 6.06
CA CYS A 595 24.89 -7.18 5.68
C CYS A 595 25.71 -6.83 6.93
N LEU A 596 26.76 -7.61 7.20
CA LEU A 596 27.53 -7.49 8.42
C LEU A 596 28.28 -6.15 8.44
N GLN A 597 27.99 -5.36 9.46
CA GLN A 597 28.53 -4.01 9.67
C GLN A 597 28.40 -3.07 8.45
N GLY A 598 27.42 -3.31 7.56
CA GLY A 598 27.28 -2.50 6.34
C GLY A 598 28.47 -2.62 5.39
N THR A 599 29.17 -3.77 5.40
CA THR A 599 30.40 -3.97 4.61
C THR A 599 30.31 -5.16 3.68
N TYR A 600 29.90 -6.33 4.18
CA TYR A 600 29.82 -7.55 3.36
C TYR A 600 28.70 -8.49 3.79
N CYS A 601 28.22 -9.29 2.84
CA CYS A 601 27.16 -10.25 3.04
C CYS A 601 27.65 -11.45 3.86
N SER A 602 26.87 -11.86 4.85
CA SER A 602 27.25 -12.90 5.80
C SER A 602 26.05 -13.80 6.15
N VAL A 603 26.29 -14.82 6.97
CA VAL A 603 25.27 -15.72 7.52
C VAL A 603 25.69 -16.15 8.92
N ILE A 604 24.73 -16.56 9.75
CA ILE A 604 25.01 -17.10 11.08
C ILE A 604 25.71 -18.46 10.93
N CYS A 605 26.77 -18.64 11.72
CA CYS A 605 27.58 -19.86 11.78
C CYS A 605 27.90 -20.26 13.22
N ASN A 606 28.24 -21.53 13.40
CA ASN A 606 28.75 -22.11 14.63
C ASN A 606 30.22 -22.52 14.53
N ASP A 607 30.68 -22.92 13.35
CA ASP A 607 32.08 -23.22 13.09
C ASP A 607 32.48 -22.91 11.64
N ASP A 608 33.78 -22.99 11.34
CA ASP A 608 34.33 -22.66 10.02
C ASP A 608 33.76 -23.50 8.88
N THR A 609 33.18 -24.68 9.16
CA THR A 609 32.59 -25.54 8.12
C THR A 609 31.22 -25.06 7.63
N ASP A 610 30.60 -24.13 8.36
CA ASP A 610 29.37 -23.44 7.94
C ASP A 610 29.66 -22.34 6.90
N CYS A 611 30.93 -21.94 6.73
CA CYS A 611 31.35 -20.85 5.89
C CYS A 611 31.89 -21.30 4.52
N ALA A 612 31.88 -20.40 3.54
CA ALA A 612 32.41 -20.67 2.21
C ALA A 612 33.95 -20.79 2.24
N SER A 613 34.53 -21.35 1.18
CA SER A 613 35.99 -21.45 1.06
C SER A 613 36.64 -20.05 1.09
N GLY A 614 37.62 -19.85 1.97
CA GLY A 614 38.25 -18.54 2.19
C GLY A 614 37.59 -17.70 3.29
N GLN A 615 36.55 -18.24 3.93
CA GLN A 615 35.88 -17.63 5.07
C GLN A 615 36.03 -18.49 6.32
N GLY A 616 35.85 -17.86 7.48
CA GLY A 616 35.85 -18.49 8.80
C GLY A 616 34.72 -17.94 9.65
N CYS A 617 34.33 -18.70 10.67
CA CYS A 617 33.28 -18.31 11.59
C CYS A 617 33.87 -17.56 12.77
N THR A 618 33.59 -16.26 12.88
CA THR A 618 34.08 -15.44 14.00
C THR A 618 32.94 -14.79 14.77
N THR A 619 33.19 -14.39 16.01
CA THR A 619 32.12 -13.87 16.88
C THR A 619 32.05 -12.36 16.95
N PHE A 620 30.84 -11.83 16.82
CA PHE A 620 30.53 -10.43 17.03
C PHE A 620 29.54 -10.26 18.20
N GLY A 621 29.82 -9.26 19.04
CA GLY A 621 29.01 -8.95 20.22
C GLY A 621 27.91 -7.93 19.91
N TYR A 622 26.66 -8.33 20.10
CA TYR A 622 25.48 -7.46 19.95
C TYR A 622 24.96 -7.05 21.32
N SER A 623 25.01 -5.75 21.62
CA SER A 623 24.56 -5.22 22.91
C SER A 623 23.10 -4.75 22.86
N SER A 624 22.25 -5.30 23.72
CA SER A 624 20.89 -4.80 23.95
C SER A 624 20.61 -4.67 25.45
N MET A 625 20.16 -3.49 25.88
CA MET A 625 19.81 -3.17 27.27
C MET A 625 20.86 -3.58 28.33
N GLY A 626 22.15 -3.57 27.97
CA GLY A 626 23.26 -3.92 28.86
C GLY A 626 23.66 -5.40 28.88
N THR A 627 22.97 -6.25 28.13
CA THR A 627 23.38 -7.64 27.86
C THR A 627 24.08 -7.70 26.50
N VAL A 628 25.21 -8.41 26.42
CA VAL A 628 25.92 -8.68 25.16
C VAL A 628 25.66 -10.12 24.77
N THR A 629 25.02 -10.34 23.62
CA THR A 629 24.92 -11.66 22.98
C THR A 629 26.06 -11.80 21.99
N GLN A 630 26.82 -12.88 22.07
CA GLN A 630 27.84 -13.23 21.07
C GLN A 630 27.18 -14.11 20.01
N LEU A 631 27.31 -13.74 18.74
CA LEU A 631 26.79 -14.48 17.59
C LEU A 631 27.93 -14.71 16.59
N GLY A 632 27.98 -15.90 15.99
CA GLY A 632 28.96 -16.26 14.97
C GLY A 632 28.53 -15.80 13.58
N PHE A 633 29.46 -15.27 12.80
CA PHE A 633 29.24 -14.84 11.41
C PHE A 633 30.38 -15.31 10.51
N CYS A 634 30.02 -15.70 9.29
CA CYS A 634 31.02 -15.99 8.27
C CYS A 634 31.66 -14.69 7.77
N VAL A 635 32.98 -14.61 7.87
CA VAL A 635 33.79 -13.47 7.44
C VAL A 635 34.99 -13.94 6.63
N ASP A 636 35.52 -13.08 5.77
CA ASP A 636 36.75 -13.37 5.04
C ASP A 636 37.92 -13.49 6.02
N VAL A 637 38.62 -14.62 5.97
CA VAL A 637 39.83 -14.85 6.77
C VAL A 637 41.07 -14.46 5.99
N CYS A 638 42.11 -14.06 6.70
CA CYS A 638 43.35 -13.60 6.11
C CYS A 638 44.59 -14.15 6.83
N THR A 639 45.68 -14.18 6.10
CA THR A 639 47.04 -14.39 6.61
C THR A 639 47.88 -13.12 6.52
N ASP A 640 47.53 -12.19 5.64
CA ASP A 640 48.11 -10.85 5.54
C ASP A 640 47.10 -9.83 4.94
N ASN A 641 47.54 -8.59 4.72
CA ASN A 641 46.68 -7.55 4.13
C ASN A 641 46.36 -7.75 2.63
N THR A 642 47.13 -8.56 1.91
CA THR A 642 46.92 -8.85 0.48
C THR A 642 45.81 -9.86 0.24
N ASP A 643 45.48 -10.68 1.24
CA ASP A 643 44.28 -11.52 1.24
C ASP A 643 42.99 -10.69 1.30
N CYS A 644 43.09 -9.45 1.78
CA CYS A 644 41.95 -8.57 1.97
C CYS A 644 41.64 -7.71 0.74
N SER A 645 40.37 -7.73 0.33
CA SER A 645 39.88 -6.95 -0.80
C SER A 645 39.43 -5.54 -0.38
N ASN A 646 39.22 -4.64 -1.35
CA ASN A 646 38.63 -3.30 -1.15
C ASN A 646 39.38 -2.37 -0.19
N GLY A 647 40.68 -2.58 0.01
CA GLY A 647 41.48 -1.79 0.94
C GLY A 647 41.25 -2.14 2.42
N ASN A 648 40.56 -3.25 2.68
CA ASN A 648 40.51 -3.86 4.01
C ASN A 648 41.91 -4.35 4.42
N VAL A 649 42.08 -4.57 5.71
CA VAL A 649 43.33 -5.00 6.32
C VAL A 649 43.10 -6.20 7.22
N CYS A 650 44.13 -7.03 7.34
CA CYS A 650 44.09 -8.20 8.18
C CYS A 650 44.27 -7.80 9.65
N THR A 651 43.28 -8.15 10.47
CA THR A 651 43.26 -7.85 11.90
C THR A 651 42.89 -9.09 12.72
N ILE A 652 42.89 -8.95 14.04
CA ILE A 652 42.52 -10.03 14.96
C ILE A 652 41.07 -9.86 15.42
N SER A 653 40.30 -10.95 15.39
CA SER A 653 38.97 -11.02 15.98
C SER A 653 38.93 -12.09 17.07
N PRO A 654 38.42 -11.79 18.28
CA PRO A 654 38.22 -12.80 19.31
C PRO A 654 37.05 -13.72 18.92
N ASP A 655 37.31 -15.02 18.80
CA ASP A 655 36.27 -16.02 18.61
C ASP A 655 35.91 -16.69 19.94
N THR A 656 34.77 -16.27 20.48
CA THR A 656 34.23 -16.80 21.73
C THR A 656 33.56 -18.16 21.57
N ILE A 657 33.14 -18.55 20.36
CA ILE A 657 32.50 -19.84 20.08
C ILE A 657 33.55 -20.95 20.02
N ALA A 658 34.61 -20.81 19.22
CA ALA A 658 35.69 -21.81 19.19
C ALA A 658 36.76 -21.62 20.28
N ASN A 659 36.66 -20.55 21.09
CA ASN A 659 37.70 -20.13 22.04
C ASN A 659 39.07 -19.97 21.34
N ASP A 660 39.09 -19.17 20.28
CA ASP A 660 40.27 -18.88 19.49
C ASP A 660 40.40 -17.38 19.18
N VAL A 661 41.39 -17.03 18.36
CA VAL A 661 41.57 -15.68 17.82
C VAL A 661 41.72 -15.81 16.32
N ASP A 662 40.75 -15.33 15.57
CA ASP A 662 40.75 -15.38 14.10
C ASP A 662 41.50 -14.21 13.52
N LEU A 663 42.00 -14.42 12.31
CA LEU A 663 42.60 -13.39 11.49
C LEU A 663 41.60 -13.08 10.38
N ILE A 664 41.03 -11.87 10.40
CA ILE A 664 39.90 -11.50 9.55
C ILE A 664 40.17 -10.20 8.79
N CYS A 665 39.52 -10.05 7.64
CA CYS A 665 39.58 -8.82 6.86
C CYS A 665 38.54 -7.81 7.37
N GLU A 666 39.01 -6.66 7.84
CA GLU A 666 38.15 -5.53 8.24
C GLU A 666 38.58 -4.23 7.57
N ALA A 667 37.67 -3.25 7.54
CA ALA A 667 38.03 -1.89 7.16
C ALA A 667 39.10 -1.33 8.13
N PRO A 668 40.00 -0.44 7.66
CA PRO A 668 40.99 0.20 8.52
C PRO A 668 40.40 0.78 9.81
N ILE A 669 40.90 0.34 10.96
CA ILE A 669 40.37 0.74 12.28
C ILE A 669 40.88 2.14 12.65
N GLY A 670 42.15 2.41 12.37
CA GLY A 670 42.83 3.68 12.63
C GLY A 670 43.41 4.31 11.37
N THR A 671 44.19 5.37 11.55
CA THR A 671 44.80 6.12 10.44
C THR A 671 46.33 6.08 10.42
N LYS A 672 46.96 5.51 11.45
CA LYS A 672 48.41 5.42 11.55
C LYS A 672 48.94 4.19 10.82
N ASP A 673 50.04 4.40 10.10
CA ASP A 673 50.68 3.41 9.25
C ASP A 673 51.57 2.47 10.07
N LEU A 674 52.06 1.41 9.43
CA LEU A 674 53.04 0.50 10.02
C LEU A 674 54.28 1.26 10.53
N GLY A 675 54.64 1.04 11.80
CA GLY A 675 55.78 1.66 12.47
C GLY A 675 55.49 2.98 13.18
N ASP A 676 54.31 3.58 12.97
CA ASP A 676 53.93 4.80 13.69
C ASP A 676 53.79 4.54 15.19
N THR A 677 54.15 5.52 16.02
CA THR A 677 53.91 5.46 17.46
C THR A 677 52.42 5.47 17.77
N CYS A 678 51.97 4.61 18.68
CA CYS A 678 50.56 4.47 19.02
C CYS A 678 50.33 4.43 20.54
N ALA A 679 49.15 4.89 20.98
CA ALA A 679 48.73 4.75 22.37
C ALA A 679 47.86 3.50 22.61
N ASN A 680 47.14 3.05 21.58
CA ASN A 680 46.28 1.88 21.60
C ASN A 680 45.99 1.41 20.17
N GLY A 681 45.39 0.22 20.03
CA GLY A 681 45.09 -0.39 18.73
C GLY A 681 44.24 0.46 17.80
N GLY A 682 43.30 1.25 18.34
CA GLY A 682 42.39 2.08 17.54
C GLY A 682 43.07 3.23 16.79
N GLU A 683 44.33 3.53 17.04
CA GLU A 683 45.09 4.51 16.27
C GLU A 683 45.70 3.91 15.00
N CYS A 684 45.91 2.60 14.97
CA CYS A 684 46.59 1.87 13.91
C CYS A 684 45.61 1.37 12.85
N ILE A 685 45.99 1.46 11.58
CA ILE A 685 45.18 0.94 10.46
C ILE A 685 44.75 -0.52 10.70
N SER A 686 45.68 -1.37 11.15
CA SER A 686 45.46 -2.78 11.45
C SER A 686 44.67 -3.05 12.74
N GLY A 687 44.43 -2.04 13.58
CA GLY A 687 43.95 -2.25 14.96
C GLY A 687 45.01 -2.76 15.95
N LEU A 688 46.25 -2.96 15.52
CA LEU A 688 47.31 -3.58 16.33
C LEU A 688 48.36 -2.57 16.77
N CYS A 689 48.42 -2.31 18.07
CA CYS A 689 49.42 -1.46 18.71
C CYS A 689 50.21 -2.31 19.72
N LEU A 690 51.41 -2.74 19.33
CA LEU A 690 52.23 -3.65 20.15
C LEU A 690 53.47 -2.93 20.68
N THR A 691 54.01 -3.44 21.79
CA THR A 691 55.28 -2.95 22.33
C THR A 691 56.41 -3.48 21.47
N SER A 692 57.14 -2.57 20.84
CA SER A 692 58.36 -2.81 20.09
C SER A 692 59.56 -2.53 20.99
N PHE A 693 60.57 -3.40 20.92
CA PHE A 693 61.83 -3.25 21.65
C PHE A 693 62.95 -2.93 20.66
N ALA A 694 63.63 -1.79 20.88
CA ALA A 694 64.82 -1.41 20.13
C ALA A 694 66.06 -1.65 20.99
N TYR A 695 66.75 -2.78 20.78
CA TYR A 695 67.92 -3.15 21.58
C TYR A 695 69.17 -2.36 21.16
N ASN A 696 69.85 -1.72 22.11
CA ASN A 696 71.10 -0.98 21.84
C ASN A 696 72.37 -1.84 21.96
N ASN A 697 72.22 -3.17 22.08
CA ASN A 697 73.27 -4.17 22.31
C ASN A 697 74.04 -4.05 23.65
N THR A 698 73.63 -3.16 24.56
CA THR A 698 74.22 -3.07 25.91
C THR A 698 73.62 -4.15 26.80
N GLN A 699 74.44 -5.10 27.27
CA GLN A 699 74.00 -6.07 28.28
C GLN A 699 73.66 -5.40 29.61
N CYS A 700 72.61 -5.88 30.25
CA CYS A 700 72.13 -5.34 31.52
C CYS A 700 71.62 -6.48 32.40
N ASN A 701 71.60 -6.27 33.72
CA ASN A 701 70.91 -7.15 34.67
C ASN A 701 69.76 -6.43 35.39
N SER A 702 69.60 -5.11 35.16
CA SER A 702 68.55 -4.26 35.71
C SER A 702 68.46 -2.95 34.93
N ASP A 703 67.30 -2.28 35.00
CA ASP A 703 67.04 -1.00 34.30
C ASP A 703 68.02 0.12 34.67
N ALA A 704 68.60 0.06 35.87
CA ALA A 704 69.60 1.05 36.32
C ALA A 704 70.89 1.06 35.49
N GLN A 705 71.12 0.02 34.67
CA GLN A 705 72.27 -0.08 33.77
C GLN A 705 71.98 0.44 32.37
N CYS A 706 70.73 0.83 32.10
CA CYS A 706 70.27 1.33 30.80
C CYS A 706 70.17 2.86 30.80
N ALA A 707 70.06 3.46 29.61
CA ALA A 707 69.83 4.90 29.49
C ALA A 707 68.48 5.28 30.13
N GLN A 708 68.24 6.59 30.33
CA GLN A 708 67.07 7.11 31.04
C GLN A 708 65.72 6.75 30.39
N ASP A 709 65.75 6.21 29.17
CA ASP A 709 64.61 5.93 28.30
C ASP A 709 64.57 4.43 27.90
N GLU A 710 65.42 3.62 28.51
CA GLU A 710 65.62 2.20 28.19
C GLU A 710 65.30 1.31 29.40
N SER A 711 64.82 0.12 29.14
CA SER A 711 64.54 -0.94 30.12
C SER A 711 65.41 -2.16 29.83
N CYS A 712 65.70 -2.95 30.88
CA CYS A 712 66.53 -4.14 30.76
C CYS A 712 65.68 -5.37 30.44
N GLU A 713 65.58 -5.68 29.15
CA GLU A 713 64.61 -6.66 28.63
C GLU A 713 65.31 -7.88 28.03
N CYS A 714 64.61 -9.01 28.04
CA CYS A 714 65.06 -10.20 27.32
C CYS A 714 64.79 -10.07 25.82
N PRO A 715 65.73 -10.45 24.94
CA PRO A 715 65.48 -10.54 23.50
C PRO A 715 64.20 -11.32 23.22
N VAL A 716 63.42 -10.88 22.22
CA VAL A 716 62.07 -11.43 21.97
C VAL A 716 62.12 -12.94 21.66
N ASP A 717 63.25 -13.40 21.12
CA ASP A 717 63.55 -14.80 20.77
C ASP A 717 63.76 -15.70 22.00
N ASP A 718 64.08 -15.11 23.15
CA ASP A 718 64.30 -15.80 24.43
C ASP A 718 63.63 -15.04 25.58
N PRO A 719 62.29 -15.08 25.69
CA PRO A 719 61.54 -14.33 26.70
C PRO A 719 61.83 -14.81 28.14
N ILE A 720 62.62 -15.87 28.32
CA ILE A 720 63.06 -16.41 29.61
C ILE A 720 64.60 -16.40 29.68
N CYS A 721 65.23 -15.43 29.01
CA CYS A 721 66.67 -15.32 28.98
C CYS A 721 67.27 -15.20 30.39
N ALA A 722 68.46 -15.77 30.58
CA ALA A 722 69.20 -15.56 31.82
C ALA A 722 69.58 -14.08 31.94
N ASP A 723 69.79 -13.58 33.16
CA ASP A 723 70.17 -12.17 33.38
C ASP A 723 71.39 -11.73 32.55
N ALA A 724 72.29 -12.67 32.21
CA ALA A 724 73.46 -12.41 31.35
C ALA A 724 73.12 -12.09 29.88
N ASP A 725 71.92 -12.41 29.43
CA ASP A 725 71.49 -12.28 28.03
C ASP A 725 70.50 -11.13 27.82
N LYS A 726 70.05 -10.47 28.90
CA LYS A 726 69.23 -9.26 28.85
C LYS A 726 70.00 -8.09 28.25
N ARG A 727 69.29 -7.25 27.50
CA ARG A 727 69.85 -6.07 26.83
C ARG A 727 68.98 -4.85 27.09
N CYS A 728 69.62 -3.69 27.15
CA CYS A 728 68.90 -2.43 27.23
C CYS A 728 68.13 -2.19 25.94
N ALA A 729 66.82 -1.97 26.09
CA ALA A 729 65.89 -1.75 25.00
C ALA A 729 65.10 -0.46 25.23
N THR A 730 64.93 0.33 24.17
CA THR A 730 63.92 1.39 24.18
C THR A 730 62.56 0.72 23.92
N THR A 731 61.60 0.92 24.83
CA THR A 731 60.24 0.41 24.68
C THR A 731 59.36 1.48 24.02
N GLU A 732 58.81 1.15 22.86
CA GLU A 732 57.91 2.05 22.14
C GLU A 732 56.69 1.27 21.67
N LEU A 733 55.50 1.82 21.88
CA LEU A 733 54.29 1.26 21.29
C LEU A 733 54.24 1.70 19.83
N ALA A 734 54.24 0.73 18.92
CA ALA A 734 54.21 0.96 17.48
C ALA A 734 53.05 0.21 16.82
N CYS A 735 52.47 0.84 15.81
CA CYS A 735 51.51 0.18 14.95
C CYS A 735 52.20 -0.94 14.18
N THR A 736 51.68 -2.16 14.32
CA THR A 736 52.15 -3.34 13.56
C THR A 736 51.04 -3.82 12.63
N ARG A 737 51.27 -4.88 11.85
CA ARG A 737 50.23 -5.59 11.09
C ARG A 737 50.51 -7.09 11.07
N ILE A 738 49.49 -7.87 10.75
CA ILE A 738 49.61 -9.31 10.51
C ILE A 738 50.46 -9.54 9.25
N CYS A 739 51.27 -10.59 9.25
CA CYS A 739 52.14 -10.98 8.14
C CYS A 739 52.27 -12.50 8.05
N ASP A 740 52.54 -13.02 6.86
CA ASP A 740 52.98 -14.40 6.65
C ASP A 740 54.43 -14.47 6.13
N GLY A 741 54.97 -13.33 5.65
CA GLY A 741 56.33 -13.15 5.18
C GLY A 741 56.90 -11.75 5.42
N ASN A 742 58.20 -11.58 5.18
CA ASN A 742 58.87 -10.29 5.36
C ASN A 742 58.43 -9.24 4.32
N GLU A 743 57.95 -9.67 3.14
CA GLU A 743 57.33 -8.77 2.16
C GLU A 743 56.16 -7.98 2.75
N ASP A 744 55.39 -8.59 3.66
CA ASP A 744 54.30 -7.96 4.38
C ASP A 744 54.78 -7.02 5.46
N CYS A 745 56.07 -6.74 5.62
CA CYS A 745 56.56 -5.73 6.54
C CYS A 745 57.15 -4.50 5.82
N SER A 746 56.90 -4.41 4.51
CA SER A 746 57.28 -3.26 3.69
C SER A 746 56.24 -2.12 3.72
N GLY A 747 56.69 -0.86 3.58
CA GLY A 747 55.81 0.29 3.34
C GLY A 747 55.32 1.09 4.56
N GLY A 748 56.10 1.13 5.65
CA GLY A 748 55.82 2.00 6.80
C GLY A 748 56.45 3.41 6.72
N VAL A 749 56.34 4.15 7.82
CA VAL A 749 56.93 5.50 7.99
C VAL A 749 58.43 5.50 7.65
N ALA A 750 58.96 6.61 7.12
CA ALA A 750 60.39 6.71 6.86
C ALA A 750 61.20 6.56 8.17
N GLY A 751 62.05 5.53 8.24
CA GLY A 751 62.74 5.14 9.48
C GLY A 751 62.03 4.02 10.26
N ASN A 752 60.97 3.42 9.71
CA ASN A 752 60.31 2.25 10.27
C ASN A 752 61.28 1.06 10.30
N GLU A 753 61.57 0.57 11.51
CA GLU A 753 62.44 -0.58 11.76
C GLU A 753 61.67 -1.91 11.72
N LEU A 754 60.34 -1.91 11.61
CA LEU A 754 59.50 -3.12 11.58
C LEU A 754 59.55 -3.83 10.22
N THR A 755 60.67 -4.48 9.89
CA THR A 755 60.91 -5.11 8.57
C THR A 755 60.87 -6.62 8.56
N GLU A 756 60.71 -7.29 9.72
CA GLU A 756 60.70 -8.75 9.83
C GLU A 756 59.35 -9.26 10.32
N CYS A 757 58.85 -10.31 9.69
CA CYS A 757 57.68 -11.04 10.15
C CYS A 757 58.08 -12.06 11.22
N ALA A 758 57.65 -11.83 12.46
CA ALA A 758 57.99 -12.69 13.59
C ALA A 758 56.78 -13.44 14.15
N ASN A 759 56.98 -14.72 14.49
CA ASN A 759 55.95 -15.65 14.99
C ASN A 759 55.94 -15.75 16.53
N ASP A 760 56.02 -14.60 17.19
CA ASP A 760 56.31 -14.49 18.62
C ASP A 760 55.22 -13.76 19.42
N VAL A 761 54.24 -13.13 18.77
CA VAL A 761 53.18 -12.43 19.47
C VAL A 761 52.18 -13.43 20.04
N VAL A 762 52.11 -13.46 21.36
CA VAL A 762 51.20 -14.31 22.12
C VAL A 762 49.94 -13.53 22.47
N VAL A 763 48.81 -13.87 21.84
CA VAL A 763 47.49 -13.31 22.14
C VAL A 763 46.71 -14.21 23.09
N GLN A 764 45.95 -13.61 24.00
CA GLN A 764 45.08 -14.35 24.93
C GLN A 764 43.78 -14.76 24.23
N ARG A 765 43.36 -16.01 24.42
CA ARG A 765 42.07 -16.50 23.91
C ARG A 765 40.93 -16.04 24.82
N PRO A 766 39.70 -15.88 24.29
CA PRO A 766 38.59 -15.29 25.05
C PRO A 766 38.20 -16.05 26.33
N GLN A 767 38.29 -17.38 26.33
CA GLN A 767 37.98 -18.23 27.49
C GLN A 767 39.25 -18.80 28.17
N GLY A 768 40.41 -18.20 27.88
CA GLY A 768 41.71 -18.57 28.46
C GLY A 768 42.57 -19.46 27.56
N GLY A 769 43.88 -19.40 27.80
CA GLY A 769 44.91 -19.96 26.93
C GLY A 769 45.47 -18.89 25.98
N THR A 770 46.41 -19.29 25.12
CA THR A 770 47.10 -18.37 24.22
C THR A 770 47.19 -18.89 22.79
N LYS A 771 47.19 -18.01 21.80
CA LYS A 771 47.52 -18.29 20.39
C LYS A 771 48.76 -17.49 20.01
N ARG A 772 49.62 -18.04 19.16
CA ARG A 772 50.72 -17.28 18.55
C ARG A 772 50.25 -16.76 17.20
N ILE A 773 50.47 -15.48 16.95
CA ILE A 773 50.21 -14.85 15.67
C ILE A 773 51.51 -14.24 15.15
N SER A 774 51.55 -14.04 13.84
CA SER A 774 52.68 -13.49 13.11
C SER A 774 52.44 -12.01 12.88
N THR A 775 53.38 -11.16 13.29
CA THR A 775 53.28 -9.71 13.09
C THR A 775 54.61 -9.08 12.69
N CYS A 776 54.53 -7.90 12.07
CA CYS A 776 55.73 -7.14 11.73
C CYS A 776 56.43 -6.61 12.98
N SER A 777 57.73 -6.90 13.04
CA SER A 777 58.61 -6.67 14.18
C SER A 777 59.94 -6.09 13.70
N ARG A 778 60.75 -5.54 14.62
CA ARG A 778 62.07 -5.02 14.28
C ARG A 778 63.02 -6.17 13.99
N ALA A 779 63.87 -6.01 12.97
CA ALA A 779 64.93 -6.97 12.71
C ALA A 779 65.89 -7.06 13.92
N ASN A 780 66.11 -8.27 14.43
CA ASN A 780 66.95 -8.51 15.61
C ASN A 780 68.46 -8.37 15.37
#